data_AF-A0A2K5FAL4-F1
#
_entry.id   AF-A0A2K5FAL4-F1
#
_cell.length_a   1.000
_cell.length_b   1.000
_cell.length_c   1.000
_cell.angle_alpha   90.00
_cell.angle_beta   90.00
_cell.angle_gamma   90.00
#
_symmetry.space_group_name_H-M   'P 1'
#
loop_
_entity.id
_entity.type
_entity.pdbx_description
1 polymer ?
#
loop_
_entity_poly.entity_id
_entity_poly.type
_entity_poly.pdbx_seq_one_letter_code
_entity_poly.pdbx_strand_id
1 'polypeptide(L)'
;MKETKESHIEDLEKDKTSQNCLGRGMEQVAKKLGVAHEEIQRLTDQLQVKEKEQCKLDSALKKAQLEIEKLKENLVKHKENDAADLQKAKEHNQRLDEEILALRNRVRSLDSEKKVLGEMVERLKGEVCESQENKQLGNHSPGKTTGAEWRGQELQKSKSELICLYNEVHNLPGASESREHFLIAWDLLQKENSDLETKVLKLSQEFAQLNHFTLGEKTTTANLIKSENICKDPESNEPILEAEIQTPKEEREELCPKLGERKQKEIPEESVTEGTFPKEGQKEEGSQQNGDMKDEEKEQQLTMKPEEVVRLREELSHINQSLLRSQSSGDSSDDSGAQHPSSGEKLKYNQQEEVQQLRQNLHRLQVLCNSAENELRYERGKNLDLKQHNSLLQEENIKIKIELKHAQQKLLDSTKMCSSLTAECKHCQQKIKELELEVLKQTQSIKSQNNLQEKLAQEKSKVADAEEKILDLQQKLEHAYKVCLTDTCISEKQQLEEKIKEATENEAKVKQQYQEEQQKGKLLYQNVDELHRQVRTLKDKENLLEMTCSQQQSRIQQQEALLSQLENEKRKYDGHVNSNQELLEKLSKLQQEKEALHEEYVRLLKLLNVHVRNYNEKHHQHKIKLQKVKYRLTNEVELRDKRINQFEDEIGILQHKIEKEKAIQDQITAQNDTLILEKRKLLEQVIEQERLIHRNKWTISSIQSRVLYMDKENKQLHENSLHLTQQIGFLERIIRSIHIHRGENLKEFPVPKWWCRGKLASLRPIKREKKIYSTEVITSNNAELQHEDESIPEVIEKWKHSEQMVGE
;
A
#
# COMPACT_ATOMS: atom_id res chain seq x y z
N MET A 1 -106.16 -3.10 -79.23
CA MET A 1 -105.68 -4.13 -78.26
C MET A 1 -104.36 -4.77 -78.74
N LYS A 2 -103.37 -3.95 -79.13
CA LYS A 2 -102.02 -4.40 -79.55
C LYS A 2 -100.93 -3.57 -78.87
N GLU A 3 -101.10 -2.24 -78.82
CA GLU A 3 -100.15 -1.28 -78.23
C GLU A 3 -99.83 -1.52 -76.74
N THR A 4 -100.74 -2.11 -75.95
CA THR A 4 -100.50 -2.39 -74.52
C THR A 4 -99.62 -3.61 -74.23
N LYS A 5 -99.20 -4.36 -75.27
CA LYS A 5 -98.23 -5.46 -75.10
C LYS A 5 -96.80 -5.06 -75.50
N GLU A 6 -96.62 -4.10 -76.39
CA GLU A 6 -95.29 -3.63 -76.80
C GLU A 6 -94.65 -2.76 -75.71
N SER A 7 -95.40 -1.83 -75.09
CA SER A 7 -94.87 -1.03 -73.97
C SER A 7 -94.39 -1.89 -72.79
N HIS A 8 -95.16 -2.89 -72.37
CA HIS A 8 -94.79 -3.78 -71.27
C HIS A 8 -93.58 -4.68 -71.57
N ILE A 9 -93.26 -4.97 -72.83
CA ILE A 9 -92.04 -5.70 -73.20
C ILE A 9 -90.84 -4.75 -73.20
N GLU A 10 -91.00 -3.55 -73.75
CA GLU A 10 -89.94 -2.53 -73.80
C GLU A 10 -89.55 -2.05 -72.39
N ASP A 11 -90.52 -1.87 -71.49
CA ASP A 11 -90.28 -1.56 -70.08
C ASP A 11 -89.55 -2.72 -69.38
N LEU A 12 -89.92 -3.98 -69.61
CA LEU A 12 -89.21 -5.14 -69.04
C LEU A 12 -87.77 -5.27 -69.56
N GLU A 13 -87.49 -4.92 -70.81
CA GLU A 13 -86.13 -4.94 -71.35
C GLU A 13 -85.27 -3.78 -70.83
N LYS A 14 -85.85 -2.58 -70.66
CA LYS A 14 -85.19 -1.45 -69.99
C LYS A 14 -84.90 -1.74 -68.52
N ASP A 15 -85.81 -2.39 -67.82
CA ASP A 15 -85.61 -2.76 -66.42
C ASP A 15 -84.54 -3.87 -66.29
N LYS A 16 -84.57 -4.89 -67.15
CA LYS A 16 -83.51 -5.93 -67.22
C LYS A 16 -82.14 -5.37 -67.59
N THR A 17 -82.04 -4.40 -68.51
CA THR A 17 -80.76 -3.76 -68.85
C THR A 17 -80.27 -2.86 -67.73
N SER A 18 -81.16 -2.11 -67.07
CA SER A 18 -80.84 -1.30 -65.88
C SER A 18 -80.37 -2.17 -64.71
N GLN A 19 -81.04 -3.29 -64.44
CA GLN A 19 -80.68 -4.26 -63.41
C GLN A 19 -79.33 -4.94 -63.70
N ASN A 20 -79.04 -5.26 -64.97
CA ASN A 20 -77.71 -5.77 -65.37
C ASN A 20 -76.60 -4.72 -65.26
N CYS A 21 -76.89 -3.44 -65.54
CA CYS A 21 -75.93 -2.35 -65.35
C CYS A 21 -75.65 -2.09 -63.86
N LEU A 22 -76.69 -2.08 -63.01
CA LEU A 22 -76.55 -2.02 -61.55
C LEU A 22 -75.80 -3.24 -61.00
N GLY A 23 -76.11 -4.45 -61.48
CA GLY A 23 -75.42 -5.69 -61.11
C GLY A 23 -73.92 -5.64 -61.42
N ARG A 24 -73.53 -5.22 -62.63
CA ARG A 24 -72.11 -5.02 -62.98
C ARG A 24 -71.45 -3.92 -62.14
N GLY A 25 -72.17 -2.85 -61.81
CA GLY A 25 -71.70 -1.80 -60.90
C GLY A 25 -71.42 -2.35 -59.50
N MET A 26 -72.36 -3.09 -58.93
CA MET A 26 -72.20 -3.75 -57.62
C MET A 26 -71.09 -4.80 -57.63
N GLU A 27 -70.92 -5.56 -58.70
CA GLU A 27 -69.83 -6.54 -58.82
C GLU A 27 -68.44 -5.86 -58.88
N GLN A 28 -68.32 -4.72 -59.56
CA GLN A 28 -67.08 -3.92 -59.54
C GLN A 28 -66.83 -3.30 -58.15
N VAL A 29 -67.86 -2.84 -57.46
CA VAL A 29 -67.74 -2.33 -56.08
C VAL A 29 -67.33 -3.46 -55.13
N ALA A 30 -67.93 -4.66 -55.25
CA ALA A 30 -67.56 -5.83 -54.46
C ALA A 30 -66.10 -6.26 -54.70
N LYS A 31 -65.63 -6.25 -55.95
CA LYS A 31 -64.22 -6.54 -56.28
C LYS A 31 -63.25 -5.51 -55.68
N LYS A 32 -63.57 -4.21 -55.78
CA LYS A 32 -62.78 -3.15 -55.14
C LYS A 32 -62.78 -3.27 -53.61
N LEU A 33 -63.92 -3.61 -53.02
CA LEU A 33 -64.07 -3.82 -51.58
C LEU A 33 -63.27 -5.04 -51.10
N GLY A 34 -63.24 -6.13 -51.88
CA GLY A 34 -62.41 -7.30 -51.61
C GLY A 34 -60.92 -6.97 -51.57
N VAL A 35 -60.40 -6.31 -52.61
CA VAL A 35 -59.00 -5.85 -52.66
C VAL A 35 -58.67 -4.91 -51.51
N ALA A 36 -59.60 -4.03 -51.10
CA ALA A 36 -59.41 -3.16 -49.94
C ALA A 36 -59.36 -3.95 -48.61
N HIS A 37 -60.16 -5.02 -48.45
CA HIS A 37 -60.09 -5.89 -47.27
C HIS A 37 -58.78 -6.70 -47.23
N GLU A 38 -58.32 -7.23 -48.36
CA GLU A 38 -57.03 -7.92 -48.48
C GLU A 38 -55.86 -7.00 -48.09
N GLU A 39 -55.87 -5.75 -48.55
CA GLU A 39 -54.85 -4.75 -48.21
C GLU A 39 -54.92 -4.31 -46.74
N ILE A 40 -56.13 -4.14 -46.17
CA ILE A 40 -56.30 -3.89 -44.74
C ILE A 40 -55.72 -5.05 -43.92
N GLN A 41 -56.04 -6.30 -44.26
CA GLN A 41 -55.51 -7.48 -43.57
C GLN A 41 -53.97 -7.52 -43.65
N ARG A 42 -53.40 -7.28 -44.85
CA ARG A 42 -51.94 -7.23 -45.06
C ARG A 42 -51.27 -6.17 -44.18
N LEU A 43 -51.89 -5.00 -44.02
CA LEU A 43 -51.40 -3.92 -43.15
C LEU A 43 -51.56 -4.26 -41.66
N THR A 44 -52.66 -4.90 -41.26
CA THR A 44 -52.86 -5.40 -39.89
C THR A 44 -51.82 -6.45 -39.50
N ASP A 45 -51.52 -7.40 -40.38
CA ASP A 45 -50.52 -8.44 -40.14
C ASP A 45 -49.11 -7.82 -40.01
N GLN A 46 -48.77 -6.84 -40.85
CA GLN A 46 -47.51 -6.08 -40.74
C GLN A 46 -47.43 -5.25 -39.45
N LEU A 47 -48.54 -4.68 -38.98
CA LEU A 47 -48.62 -4.00 -37.69
C LEU A 47 -48.34 -4.96 -36.53
N GLN A 48 -48.98 -6.14 -36.49
CA GLN A 48 -48.73 -7.14 -35.45
C GLN A 48 -47.27 -7.64 -35.43
N VAL A 49 -46.63 -7.77 -36.59
CA VAL A 49 -45.20 -8.12 -36.65
C VAL A 49 -44.36 -7.02 -36.00
N LYS A 50 -44.61 -5.75 -36.33
CA LYS A 50 -43.91 -4.62 -35.72
C LYS A 50 -44.18 -4.46 -34.22
N GLU A 51 -45.41 -4.71 -33.75
CA GLU A 51 -45.71 -4.73 -32.31
C GLU A 51 -44.92 -5.83 -31.58
N LYS A 52 -44.81 -7.03 -32.17
CA LYS A 52 -44.00 -8.12 -31.61
C LYS A 52 -42.49 -7.79 -31.60
N GLU A 53 -42.01 -7.04 -32.58
CA GLU A 53 -40.63 -6.51 -32.59
C GLU A 53 -40.43 -5.41 -31.54
N GLN A 54 -41.38 -4.49 -31.41
CA GLN A 54 -41.39 -3.44 -30.38
C GLN A 54 -41.33 -4.06 -28.97
N CYS A 55 -42.19 -5.04 -28.66
CA CYS A 55 -42.16 -5.72 -27.36
C CYS A 55 -40.84 -6.47 -27.09
N LYS A 56 -40.18 -7.02 -28.12
CA LYS A 56 -38.85 -7.62 -27.97
C LYS A 56 -37.80 -6.56 -27.62
N LEU A 57 -37.80 -5.43 -28.32
CA LEU A 57 -36.91 -4.30 -28.07
C LEU A 57 -37.12 -3.72 -26.66
N ASP A 58 -38.37 -3.52 -26.24
CA ASP A 58 -38.69 -3.05 -24.89
C ASP A 58 -38.21 -4.04 -23.81
N SER A 59 -38.32 -5.35 -24.05
CA SER A 59 -37.78 -6.37 -23.13
C SER A 59 -36.25 -6.34 -23.04
N ALA A 60 -35.56 -6.05 -24.15
CA ALA A 60 -34.11 -5.92 -24.20
C ALA A 60 -33.64 -4.63 -23.52
N LEU A 61 -34.33 -3.52 -23.76
CA LEU A 61 -34.11 -2.22 -23.09
C LEU A 61 -34.24 -2.38 -21.57
N LYS A 62 -35.29 -3.07 -21.11
CA LYS A 62 -35.55 -3.28 -19.67
C LYS A 62 -34.49 -4.16 -19.02
N LYS A 63 -33.94 -5.15 -19.73
CA LYS A 63 -32.77 -5.94 -19.28
C LYS A 63 -31.51 -5.08 -19.19
N ALA A 64 -31.21 -4.30 -20.23
CA ALA A 64 -30.04 -3.41 -20.25
C ALA A 64 -30.09 -2.34 -19.16
N GLN A 65 -31.27 -1.79 -18.85
CA GLN A 65 -31.48 -0.88 -17.72
C GLN A 65 -31.15 -1.55 -16.38
N LEU A 66 -31.59 -2.80 -16.17
CA LEU A 66 -31.33 -3.56 -14.95
C LEU A 66 -29.83 -3.89 -14.78
N GLU A 67 -29.14 -4.18 -15.89
CA GLU A 67 -27.68 -4.38 -15.90
C GLU A 67 -26.92 -3.08 -15.62
N ILE A 68 -27.36 -1.94 -16.17
CA ILE A 68 -26.80 -0.61 -15.87
C ILE A 68 -26.95 -0.27 -14.38
N GLU A 69 -28.11 -0.53 -13.75
CA GLU A 69 -28.27 -0.32 -12.31
C GLU A 69 -27.35 -1.22 -11.48
N LYS A 70 -27.23 -2.51 -11.85
CA LYS A 70 -26.29 -3.43 -11.18
C LYS A 70 -24.83 -2.96 -11.30
N LEU A 71 -24.44 -2.42 -12.46
CA LEU A 71 -23.11 -1.85 -12.68
C LEU A 71 -22.89 -0.54 -11.89
N LYS A 72 -23.93 0.31 -11.74
CA LYS A 72 -23.88 1.48 -10.86
C LYS A 72 -23.70 1.08 -9.40
N GLU A 73 -24.44 0.09 -8.91
CA GLU A 73 -24.33 -0.41 -7.53
C GLU A 73 -22.91 -0.92 -7.25
N ASN A 74 -22.34 -1.71 -8.17
CA ASN A 74 -20.96 -2.18 -8.07
C ASN A 74 -19.94 -1.03 -8.09
N LEU A 75 -20.17 0.02 -8.90
CA LEU A 75 -19.30 1.20 -8.94
C LEU A 75 -19.37 2.03 -7.66
N VAL A 76 -20.53 2.09 -6.99
CA VAL A 76 -20.66 2.73 -5.68
C VAL A 76 -19.87 1.95 -4.62
N LYS A 77 -20.09 0.63 -4.52
CA LYS A 77 -19.35 -0.24 -3.58
C LYS A 77 -17.83 -0.18 -3.78
N HIS A 78 -17.36 -0.14 -5.04
CA HIS A 78 -15.92 0.00 -5.31
C HIS A 78 -15.37 1.34 -4.84
N LYS A 79 -16.13 2.44 -4.97
CA LYS A 79 -15.72 3.76 -4.45
C LYS A 79 -15.73 3.82 -2.93
N GLU A 80 -16.67 3.16 -2.27
CA GLU A 80 -16.74 3.05 -0.81
C GLU A 80 -15.54 2.26 -0.27
N ASN A 81 -15.19 1.14 -0.91
CA ASN A 81 -13.99 0.37 -0.59
C ASN A 81 -12.70 1.18 -0.82
N ASP A 82 -12.55 1.83 -1.99
CA ASP A 82 -11.40 2.70 -2.29
C ASP A 82 -11.25 3.83 -1.25
N ALA A 83 -12.36 4.39 -0.76
CA ALA A 83 -12.38 5.44 0.27
C ALA A 83 -12.03 4.89 1.67
N ALA A 84 -12.52 3.70 2.03
CA ALA A 84 -12.20 3.04 3.29
C ALA A 84 -10.71 2.65 3.37
N ASP A 85 -10.14 2.14 2.29
CA ASP A 85 -8.72 1.79 2.26
C ASP A 85 -7.81 3.04 2.23
N LEU A 86 -8.24 4.12 1.55
CA LEU A 86 -7.57 5.42 1.66
C LEU A 86 -7.58 5.95 3.11
N GLN A 87 -8.69 5.76 3.83
CA GLN A 87 -8.81 6.19 5.22
C GLN A 87 -7.91 5.37 6.16
N LYS A 88 -7.89 4.03 6.04
CA LYS A 88 -6.95 3.17 6.77
C LYS A 88 -5.48 3.56 6.51
N ALA A 89 -5.14 3.87 5.25
CA ALA A 89 -3.79 4.30 4.89
C ALA A 89 -3.40 5.64 5.54
N LYS A 90 -4.33 6.59 5.64
CA LYS A 90 -4.11 7.84 6.39
C LYS A 90 -3.90 7.59 7.89
N GLU A 91 -4.74 6.78 8.51
CA GLU A 91 -4.63 6.45 9.94
C GLU A 91 -3.37 5.65 10.28
N HIS A 92 -2.86 4.86 9.33
CA HIS A 92 -1.56 4.18 9.45
C HIS A 92 -0.40 5.18 9.37
N ASN A 93 -0.42 6.07 8.37
CA ASN A 93 0.63 7.10 8.23
C ASN A 93 0.64 8.06 9.43
N GLN A 94 -0.53 8.46 9.95
CA GLN A 94 -0.61 9.29 11.14
C GLN A 94 0.01 8.60 12.37
N ARG A 95 -0.23 7.30 12.58
CA ARG A 95 0.43 6.53 13.64
C ARG A 95 1.94 6.46 13.47
N LEU A 96 2.43 6.29 12.24
CA LEU A 96 3.88 6.35 11.95
C LEU A 96 4.46 7.75 12.23
N ASP A 97 3.77 8.83 11.89
CA ASP A 97 4.21 10.20 12.18
C ASP A 97 4.28 10.47 13.69
N GLU A 98 3.30 9.97 14.46
CA GLU A 98 3.28 10.01 15.93
C GLU A 98 4.45 9.19 16.53
N GLU A 99 4.72 8.00 16.01
CA GLU A 99 5.85 7.15 16.44
C GLU A 99 7.22 7.78 16.09
N ILE A 100 7.37 8.33 14.88
CA ILE A 100 8.56 9.09 14.47
C ILE A 100 8.76 10.31 15.37
N LEU A 101 7.70 11.00 15.77
CA LEU A 101 7.78 12.13 16.71
C LEU A 101 8.21 11.67 18.11
N ALA A 102 7.68 10.55 18.60
CA ALA A 102 8.07 9.94 19.87
C ALA A 102 9.54 9.50 19.86
N LEU A 103 10.00 8.86 18.79
CA LEU A 103 11.40 8.47 18.60
C LEU A 103 12.33 9.69 18.54
N ARG A 104 11.95 10.76 17.82
CA ARG A 104 12.70 12.04 17.79
C ARG A 104 12.78 12.69 19.18
N ASN A 105 11.71 12.62 19.98
CA ASN A 105 11.73 13.07 21.37
C ASN A 105 12.67 12.22 22.24
N ARG A 106 12.64 10.89 22.08
CA ARG A 106 13.52 9.96 22.79
C ARG A 106 14.99 10.22 22.46
N VAL A 107 15.33 10.41 21.19
CA VAL A 107 16.69 10.78 20.74
C VAL A 107 17.13 12.10 21.37
N ARG A 108 16.29 13.15 21.37
CA ARG A 108 16.62 14.41 22.04
C ARG A 108 16.86 14.25 23.55
N SER A 109 16.09 13.40 24.23
CA SER A 109 16.33 13.07 25.65
C SER A 109 17.70 12.41 25.82
N LEU A 110 18.00 11.38 25.03
CA LEU A 110 19.27 10.65 25.09
C LEU A 110 20.47 11.54 24.73
N ASP A 111 20.34 12.46 23.78
CA ASP A 111 21.37 13.46 23.47
C ASP A 111 21.58 14.44 24.65
N SER A 112 20.51 14.81 25.36
CA SER A 112 20.62 15.66 26.56
C SER A 112 21.26 14.93 27.74
N GLU A 113 20.91 13.65 27.96
CA GLU A 113 21.54 12.77 28.96
C GLU A 113 23.03 12.56 28.63
N LYS A 114 23.35 12.28 27.37
CA LYS A 114 24.72 12.15 26.85
C LYS A 114 25.53 13.44 27.04
N LYS A 115 24.91 14.61 26.86
CA LYS A 115 25.55 15.91 27.11
C LYS A 115 25.88 16.08 28.59
N VAL A 116 24.93 15.81 29.49
CA VAL A 116 25.15 15.88 30.96
C VAL A 116 26.23 14.91 31.41
N LEU A 117 26.23 13.67 30.88
CA LEU A 117 27.29 12.69 31.15
C LEU A 117 28.65 13.17 30.61
N GLY A 118 28.70 13.79 29.43
CA GLY A 118 29.93 14.39 28.88
C GLY A 118 30.46 15.53 29.74
N GLU A 119 29.59 16.43 30.21
CA GLU A 119 29.96 17.50 31.15
C GLU A 119 30.44 16.96 32.51
N MET A 120 29.86 15.85 32.99
CA MET A 120 30.31 15.17 34.20
C MET A 120 31.66 14.48 34.01
N VAL A 121 31.91 13.87 32.85
CA VAL A 121 33.20 13.25 32.50
C VAL A 121 34.30 14.30 32.36
N GLU A 122 34.07 15.43 31.69
CA GLU A 122 35.06 16.51 31.62
C GLU A 122 35.31 17.15 33.00
N ARG A 123 34.30 17.23 33.88
CA ARG A 123 34.50 17.68 35.27
C ARG A 123 35.37 16.71 36.06
N LEU A 124 35.07 15.42 36.03
CA LEU A 124 35.89 14.37 36.68
C LEU A 124 37.32 14.34 36.12
N LYS A 125 37.49 14.59 34.82
CA LYS A 125 38.80 14.70 34.16
C LYS A 125 39.56 15.95 34.60
N GLY A 126 38.88 17.08 34.78
CA GLY A 126 39.41 18.29 35.41
C GLY A 126 39.85 18.03 36.86
N GLU A 127 38.99 17.44 37.67
CA GLU A 127 39.29 17.04 39.06
C GLU A 127 40.46 16.06 39.14
N VAL A 128 40.60 15.13 38.18
CA VAL A 128 41.76 14.22 38.08
C VAL A 128 43.03 14.96 37.67
N CYS A 129 42.97 15.93 36.75
CA CYS A 129 44.11 16.78 36.40
C CYS A 129 44.55 17.65 37.59
N GLU A 130 43.63 18.33 38.28
CA GLU A 130 43.92 19.10 39.50
C GLU A 130 44.46 18.19 40.61
N SER A 131 43.95 16.96 40.75
CA SER A 131 44.48 15.93 41.66
C SER A 131 45.89 15.43 41.29
N GLN A 132 46.33 15.66 40.06
CA GLN A 132 47.63 15.24 39.55
C GLN A 132 48.66 16.39 39.58
N GLU A 133 48.23 17.63 39.38
CA GLU A 133 49.05 18.83 39.63
C GLU A 133 49.29 19.07 41.12
N ASN A 134 48.26 18.88 41.97
CA ASN A 134 48.41 18.94 43.44
C ASN A 134 49.31 17.85 44.04
N LYS A 135 49.86 16.93 43.23
CA LYS A 135 50.90 15.97 43.64
C LYS A 135 52.33 16.39 43.32
N GLN A 136 52.55 17.46 42.54
CA GLN A 136 53.90 17.92 42.20
C GLN A 136 54.45 19.00 43.14
N LEU A 137 53.64 19.57 44.03
CA LEU A 137 54.03 20.58 45.02
C LEU A 137 53.79 20.08 46.45
N GLY A 138 54.62 19.15 46.92
CA GLY A 138 54.47 18.59 48.27
C GLY A 138 55.51 17.54 48.67
N ASN A 139 56.78 17.94 48.79
CA ASN A 139 57.79 17.08 49.45
C ASN A 139 57.51 17.02 50.95
N HIS A 140 57.31 15.81 51.53
CA HIS A 140 57.90 15.32 52.80
C HIS A 140 57.12 14.12 53.41
N SER A 141 57.75 12.93 53.38
CA SER A 141 57.53 11.77 54.28
C SER A 141 56.16 11.03 54.28
N PRO A 142 56.09 9.79 54.83
CA PRO A 142 55.28 8.75 54.21
C PRO A 142 53.91 8.51 54.85
N GLY A 143 52.85 8.59 54.05
CA GLY A 143 51.49 8.17 54.41
C GLY A 143 50.82 7.41 53.27
N LYS A 144 50.72 6.08 53.40
CA LYS A 144 49.83 5.26 52.56
C LYS A 144 48.40 5.24 53.14
N THR A 145 47.47 4.75 52.33
CA THR A 145 46.09 4.27 52.64
C THR A 145 44.96 5.18 53.15
N THR A 146 45.19 6.41 53.61
CA THR A 146 44.09 7.21 54.23
C THR A 146 42.86 7.48 53.33
N GLY A 147 43.03 7.71 52.02
CA GLY A 147 41.91 8.03 51.12
C GLY A 147 40.94 6.87 50.80
N ALA A 148 41.36 5.62 51.02
CA ALA A 148 40.51 4.44 50.87
C ALA A 148 39.87 4.04 52.21
N GLU A 149 40.66 4.10 53.29
CA GLU A 149 40.19 3.84 54.66
C GLU A 149 39.14 4.88 55.09
N TRP A 150 39.33 6.17 54.77
CA TRP A 150 38.35 7.22 55.10
C TRP A 150 37.01 6.98 54.40
N ARG A 151 37.00 6.63 53.11
CA ARG A 151 35.76 6.27 52.40
C ARG A 151 35.11 4.99 52.91
N GLY A 152 35.90 3.99 53.33
CA GLY A 152 35.39 2.79 53.98
C GLY A 152 34.76 3.05 55.35
N GLN A 153 35.37 3.95 56.14
CA GLN A 153 34.83 4.39 57.44
C GLN A 153 33.58 5.26 57.28
N GLU A 154 33.56 6.20 56.34
CA GLU A 154 32.37 7.04 56.07
C GLU A 154 31.21 6.20 55.53
N LEU A 155 31.49 5.16 54.73
CA LEU A 155 30.48 4.19 54.28
C LEU A 155 29.94 3.32 55.42
N GLN A 156 30.78 2.88 56.36
CA GLN A 156 30.31 2.13 57.53
C GLN A 156 29.57 3.02 58.54
N LYS A 157 29.99 4.27 58.70
CA LYS A 157 29.34 5.26 59.54
C LYS A 157 27.95 5.59 58.99
N SER A 158 27.84 5.88 57.69
CA SER A 158 26.55 6.07 57.03
C SER A 158 25.68 4.80 57.04
N LYS A 159 26.23 3.59 56.84
CA LYS A 159 25.50 2.31 57.02
C LYS A 159 24.95 2.18 58.46
N SER A 160 25.71 2.60 59.47
CA SER A 160 25.30 2.59 60.88
C SER A 160 24.22 3.65 61.19
N GLU A 161 24.36 4.87 60.67
CA GLU A 161 23.37 5.95 60.80
C GLU A 161 22.04 5.58 60.09
N LEU A 162 22.10 4.94 58.92
CA LEU A 162 20.94 4.45 58.19
C LEU A 162 20.18 3.36 58.99
N ILE A 163 20.91 2.47 59.67
CA ILE A 163 20.34 1.45 60.56
C ILE A 163 19.71 2.08 61.81
N CYS A 164 20.31 3.14 62.38
CA CYS A 164 19.69 3.89 63.47
C CYS A 164 18.38 4.56 63.04
N LEU A 165 18.35 5.24 61.89
CA LEU A 165 17.14 5.85 61.33
C LEU A 165 16.06 4.82 61.00
N TYR A 166 16.43 3.65 60.48
CA TYR A 166 15.52 2.53 60.27
C TYR A 166 14.88 2.06 61.59
N ASN A 167 15.68 1.87 62.64
CA ASN A 167 15.18 1.47 63.96
C ASN A 167 14.31 2.56 64.60
N GLU A 168 14.59 3.84 64.36
CA GLU A 168 13.78 4.96 64.84
C GLU A 168 12.41 5.00 64.14
N VAL A 169 12.38 4.90 62.80
CA VAL A 169 11.13 4.78 62.00
C VAL A 169 10.34 3.51 62.37
N HIS A 170 11.02 2.40 62.67
CA HIS A 170 10.40 1.16 63.13
C HIS A 170 9.75 1.27 64.52
N ASN A 171 10.21 2.17 65.39
CA ASN A 171 9.73 2.23 66.78
C ASN A 171 8.73 3.38 67.04
N LEU A 172 8.40 4.19 66.03
CA LEU A 172 7.36 5.22 66.12
C LEU A 172 5.94 4.61 66.16
N PRO A 173 5.09 4.98 67.14
CA PRO A 173 3.70 4.51 67.23
C PRO A 173 2.71 5.44 66.52
N GLY A 174 2.33 5.15 65.28
CA GLY A 174 1.19 5.78 64.60
C GLY A 174 1.14 5.69 63.08
N ALA A 175 -0.05 5.38 62.53
CA ALA A 175 -0.46 5.33 61.11
C ALA A 175 0.27 4.32 60.19
N SER A 176 -0.49 3.54 59.42
CA SER A 176 -0.14 2.14 59.09
C SER A 176 -0.06 1.79 57.60
N GLU A 177 0.38 2.69 56.71
CA GLU A 177 0.54 2.37 55.28
C GLU A 177 1.86 2.87 54.69
N SER A 178 2.27 4.12 54.97
CA SER A 178 3.59 4.63 54.53
C SER A 178 4.76 3.88 55.17
N ARG A 179 4.60 3.42 56.42
CA ARG A 179 5.58 2.61 57.14
C ARG A 179 5.80 1.24 56.48
N GLU A 180 4.73 0.55 56.07
CA GLU A 180 4.86 -0.78 55.44
C GLU A 180 5.57 -0.67 54.07
N HIS A 181 5.23 0.34 53.27
CA HIS A 181 5.95 0.61 52.02
C HIS A 181 7.44 0.93 52.24
N PHE A 182 7.80 1.67 53.30
CA PHE A 182 9.20 1.94 53.62
C PHE A 182 9.95 0.68 54.07
N LEU A 183 9.34 -0.18 54.88
CA LEU A 183 9.91 -1.46 55.31
C LEU A 183 10.10 -2.42 54.12
N ILE A 184 9.12 -2.53 53.22
CA ILE A 184 9.21 -3.35 52.00
C ILE A 184 10.32 -2.83 51.06
N ALA A 185 10.41 -1.51 50.87
CA ALA A 185 11.47 -0.90 50.07
C ALA A 185 12.86 -1.12 50.69
N TRP A 186 12.96 -1.06 52.02
CA TRP A 186 14.19 -1.36 52.75
C TRP A 186 14.61 -2.83 52.58
N ASP A 187 13.71 -3.78 52.77
CA ASP A 187 14.01 -5.21 52.61
C ASP A 187 14.45 -5.56 51.18
N LEU A 188 13.84 -4.92 50.17
CA LEU A 188 14.27 -5.05 48.78
C LEU A 188 15.68 -4.50 48.55
N LEU A 189 15.99 -3.30 49.07
CA LEU A 189 17.33 -2.70 48.99
C LEU A 189 18.38 -3.48 49.79
N GLN A 190 18.01 -4.09 50.92
CA GLN A 190 18.91 -4.92 51.72
C GLN A 190 19.21 -6.24 51.01
N LYS A 191 18.22 -6.83 50.32
CA LYS A 191 18.41 -8.00 49.45
C LYS A 191 19.28 -7.67 48.24
N GLU A 192 19.03 -6.56 47.56
CA GLU A 192 19.84 -6.12 46.42
C GLU A 192 21.29 -5.79 46.82
N ASN A 193 21.50 -5.15 47.97
CA ASN A 193 22.84 -4.95 48.53
C ASN A 193 23.53 -6.27 48.89
N SER A 194 22.80 -7.28 49.38
CA SER A 194 23.38 -8.61 49.65
C SER A 194 23.77 -9.34 48.35
N ASP A 195 22.94 -9.23 47.30
CA ASP A 195 23.25 -9.71 45.96
C ASP A 195 24.44 -8.95 45.33
N LEU A 196 24.62 -7.66 45.63
CA LEU A 196 25.78 -6.89 45.20
C LEU A 196 27.04 -7.22 45.99
N GLU A 197 26.97 -7.35 47.33
CA GLU A 197 28.09 -7.79 48.17
C GLU A 197 28.58 -9.18 47.74
N THR A 198 27.69 -10.11 47.43
CA THR A 198 28.06 -11.44 46.88
C THR A 198 28.64 -11.38 45.46
N LYS A 199 28.12 -10.54 44.56
CA LYS A 199 28.73 -10.29 43.24
C LYS A 199 30.12 -9.67 43.36
N VAL A 200 30.34 -8.73 44.29
CA VAL A 200 31.64 -8.08 44.54
C VAL A 200 32.64 -9.07 45.17
N LEU A 201 32.19 -9.93 46.09
CA LEU A 201 33.00 -11.05 46.62
C LEU A 201 33.39 -12.01 45.50
N LYS A 202 32.46 -12.38 44.62
CA LYS A 202 32.73 -13.26 43.48
C LYS A 202 33.72 -12.62 42.49
N LEU A 203 33.53 -11.35 42.12
CA LEU A 203 34.46 -10.61 41.27
C LEU A 203 35.85 -10.47 41.91
N SER A 204 35.90 -10.28 43.24
CA SER A 204 37.16 -10.19 43.98
C SER A 204 37.87 -11.56 44.07
N GLN A 205 37.11 -12.66 44.15
CA GLN A 205 37.61 -14.03 44.06
C GLN A 205 38.10 -14.36 42.64
N GLU A 206 37.39 -13.93 41.60
CA GLU A 206 37.81 -14.03 40.20
C GLU A 206 39.09 -13.20 39.93
N PHE A 207 39.19 -11.98 40.49
CA PHE A 207 40.42 -11.18 40.46
C PHE A 207 41.57 -11.84 41.23
N ALA A 208 41.31 -12.49 42.37
CA ALA A 208 42.33 -13.24 43.10
C ALA A 208 42.83 -14.45 42.28
N GLN A 209 41.94 -15.18 41.61
CA GLN A 209 42.29 -16.26 40.69
C GLN A 209 43.11 -15.74 39.50
N LEU A 210 42.73 -14.62 38.89
CA LEU A 210 43.46 -13.99 37.78
C LEU A 210 44.86 -13.51 38.20
N ASN A 211 45.02 -13.01 39.43
CA ASN A 211 46.32 -12.67 40.01
C ASN A 211 47.19 -13.93 40.26
N HIS A 212 46.59 -15.07 40.64
CA HIS A 212 47.31 -16.34 40.72
C HIS A 212 47.79 -16.84 39.34
N PHE A 213 46.98 -16.68 38.28
CA PHE A 213 47.41 -16.98 36.90
C PHE A 213 48.59 -16.09 36.45
N THR A 214 48.52 -14.78 36.69
CA THR A 214 49.56 -13.83 36.24
C THR A 214 50.85 -13.84 37.09
N LEU A 215 50.83 -14.34 38.34
CA LEU A 215 52.05 -14.69 39.07
C LEU A 215 52.62 -16.07 38.65
N GLY A 216 51.77 -16.99 38.18
CA GLY A 216 52.19 -18.29 37.64
C GLY A 216 53.03 -18.14 36.37
N GLU A 217 52.64 -17.27 35.44
CA GLU A 217 53.45 -16.97 34.25
C GLU A 217 54.80 -16.32 34.59
N LYS A 218 54.83 -15.40 35.58
CA LYS A 218 56.06 -14.70 35.98
C LYS A 218 57.08 -15.58 36.71
N THR A 219 56.65 -16.71 37.29
CA THR A 219 57.57 -17.67 37.93
C THR A 219 58.08 -18.74 36.97
N THR A 220 57.37 -19.03 35.88
CA THR A 220 57.83 -19.96 34.83
C THR A 220 58.77 -19.30 33.81
N THR A 221 58.59 -18.01 33.47
CA THR A 221 59.55 -17.29 32.59
C THR A 221 60.95 -17.10 33.19
N ALA A 222 61.10 -17.15 34.51
CA ALA A 222 62.38 -16.95 35.18
C ALA A 222 63.33 -18.18 35.10
N ASN A 223 62.79 -19.38 34.87
CA ASN A 223 63.56 -20.63 34.95
C ASN A 223 64.06 -21.16 33.59
N LEU A 224 63.54 -20.65 32.47
CA LEU A 224 63.92 -21.10 31.11
C LEU A 224 65.13 -20.38 30.49
N ILE A 225 65.68 -19.35 31.16
CA ILE A 225 66.77 -18.50 30.61
C ILE A 225 68.16 -18.91 31.12
N LYS A 226 68.28 -19.90 32.02
CA LYS A 226 69.52 -20.10 32.80
C LYS A 226 70.39 -21.34 32.54
N SER A 227 70.01 -22.26 31.64
CA SER A 227 70.83 -23.47 31.44
C SER A 227 70.69 -24.13 30.07
N GLU A 228 71.12 -23.46 29.00
CA GLU A 228 71.60 -24.17 27.80
C GLU A 228 72.72 -23.42 27.07
N ASN A 229 73.91 -23.46 27.68
CA ASN A 229 75.18 -23.24 26.98
C ASN A 229 75.95 -24.56 27.06
N ILE A 230 76.08 -25.29 25.94
CA ILE A 230 77.26 -26.08 25.51
C ILE A 230 77.01 -26.59 24.07
N CYS A 231 77.53 -25.82 23.11
CA CYS A 231 78.32 -26.26 21.96
C CYS A 231 78.26 -27.75 21.52
N LYS A 232 77.83 -28.00 20.26
CA LYS A 232 78.75 -28.23 19.10
C LYS A 232 78.02 -28.38 17.75
N ASP A 233 78.27 -27.43 16.83
CA ASP A 233 78.73 -27.57 15.43
C ASP A 233 78.29 -28.71 14.48
N PRO A 234 78.35 -28.53 13.14
CA PRO A 234 78.14 -27.29 12.34
C PRO A 234 77.49 -27.54 10.94
N GLU A 235 77.57 -26.53 10.05
CA GLU A 235 77.42 -26.56 8.58
C GLU A 235 76.00 -26.81 8.01
N SER A 236 75.48 -26.00 7.07
CA SER A 236 76.17 -25.40 5.92
C SER A 236 75.57 -24.08 5.41
N ASN A 237 76.40 -23.31 4.70
CA ASN A 237 76.18 -21.93 4.22
C ASN A 237 74.93 -21.69 3.36
N GLU A 238 74.35 -20.50 3.50
CA GLU A 238 73.54 -19.83 2.48
C GLU A 238 74.01 -18.36 2.35
N PRO A 239 74.22 -17.82 1.13
CA PRO A 239 74.56 -16.41 0.95
C PRO A 239 73.47 -15.57 0.24
N ILE A 240 73.03 -14.52 0.94
CA ILE A 240 72.82 -13.11 0.53
C ILE A 240 72.04 -12.76 -0.77
N LEU A 241 71.30 -11.64 -0.65
CA LEU A 241 70.72 -10.72 -1.67
C LEU A 241 69.26 -11.04 -2.04
N GLU A 242 68.28 -10.25 -1.58
CA GLU A 242 67.96 -8.84 -1.90
C GLU A 242 67.22 -8.62 -3.24
N ALA A 243 66.28 -7.68 -3.16
CA ALA A 243 65.71 -6.87 -4.25
C ALA A 243 64.50 -7.39 -5.06
N GLU A 244 63.48 -6.52 -5.03
CA GLU A 244 62.62 -6.06 -6.15
C GLU A 244 61.38 -6.85 -6.64
N ILE A 245 60.21 -6.22 -6.34
CA ILE A 245 59.12 -5.83 -7.25
C ILE A 245 58.69 -6.84 -8.33
N GLN A 246 57.43 -7.34 -8.27
CA GLN A 246 56.32 -6.96 -9.18
C GLN A 246 55.03 -7.76 -8.89
N THR A 247 53.87 -7.09 -8.91
CA THR A 247 52.59 -7.67 -9.35
C THR A 247 52.58 -7.73 -10.90
N PRO A 248 51.73 -8.50 -11.63
CA PRO A 248 50.30 -8.77 -11.29
C PRO A 248 49.61 -10.04 -11.89
N LYS A 249 48.28 -10.10 -11.69
CA LYS A 249 47.19 -10.65 -12.57
C LYS A 249 46.92 -12.16 -12.72
N GLU A 250 45.66 -12.48 -12.39
CA GLU A 250 44.64 -13.29 -13.11
C GLU A 250 45.05 -14.03 -14.40
N GLU A 251 44.71 -15.32 -14.48
CA GLU A 251 43.67 -15.86 -15.40
C GLU A 251 43.43 -17.38 -15.18
N ARG A 252 42.15 -17.81 -15.24
CA ARG A 252 41.63 -19.14 -15.70
C ARG A 252 42.25 -20.44 -15.09
N GLU A 253 41.70 -21.64 -15.22
CA GLU A 253 40.47 -22.14 -15.86
C GLU A 253 39.88 -23.32 -15.06
N GLU A 254 38.87 -23.98 -15.63
CA GLU A 254 38.21 -25.20 -15.16
C GLU A 254 39.16 -26.32 -14.69
N LEU A 255 38.69 -27.16 -13.75
CA LEU A 255 38.30 -28.55 -14.07
C LEU A 255 37.76 -29.28 -12.82
N CYS A 256 36.53 -29.81 -12.93
CA CYS A 256 36.16 -30.99 -12.14
C CYS A 256 36.90 -32.22 -12.71
N PRO A 257 37.06 -33.27 -11.90
CA PRO A 257 36.29 -34.45 -12.26
C PRO A 257 35.53 -35.11 -11.10
N LYS A 258 34.49 -35.86 -11.47
CA LYS A 258 33.74 -36.75 -10.60
C LYS A 258 34.57 -37.99 -10.20
N LEU A 259 34.01 -38.70 -9.22
CA LEU A 259 34.08 -40.15 -8.97
C LEU A 259 35.09 -40.62 -7.92
N GLY A 260 34.58 -41.26 -6.86
CA GLY A 260 35.39 -41.77 -5.75
C GLY A 260 34.53 -42.20 -4.55
N GLU A 261 33.75 -43.27 -4.69
CA GLU A 261 33.03 -43.86 -3.56
C GLU A 261 34.00 -44.33 -2.47
N ARG A 262 33.78 -43.96 -1.20
CA ARG A 262 34.16 -44.83 -0.07
C ARG A 262 33.38 -44.56 1.22
N LYS A 263 32.40 -45.44 1.43
CA LYS A 263 31.96 -46.07 2.69
C LYS A 263 32.23 -45.35 4.02
N GLN A 264 31.11 -45.00 4.65
CA GLN A 264 30.83 -44.98 6.09
C GLN A 264 31.82 -45.73 7.01
N LYS A 265 32.33 -44.97 7.99
CA LYS A 265 32.74 -45.33 9.36
C LYS A 265 32.92 -43.97 10.08
N GLU A 266 32.63 -43.77 11.36
CA GLU A 266 32.03 -44.60 12.42
C GLU A 266 31.54 -43.59 13.48
N ILE A 267 30.36 -43.75 14.09
CA ILE A 267 29.89 -42.83 15.14
C ILE A 267 30.52 -43.26 16.48
N PRO A 268 31.14 -42.35 17.27
CA PRO A 268 31.59 -42.61 18.64
C PRO A 268 30.47 -42.37 19.67
N GLU A 269 30.80 -42.58 20.96
CA GLU A 269 29.97 -42.45 22.18
C GLU A 269 29.23 -43.75 22.56
N GLU A 270 29.61 -44.50 23.60
CA GLU A 270 29.80 -44.20 25.04
C GLU A 270 28.50 -44.00 25.83
N SER A 271 28.19 -44.93 26.75
CA SER A 271 28.10 -44.62 28.19
C SER A 271 27.83 -45.83 29.09
N VAL A 272 28.17 -45.64 30.37
CA VAL A 272 28.25 -46.56 31.52
C VAL A 272 27.82 -45.70 32.75
N THR A 273 27.19 -46.15 33.85
CA THR A 273 27.18 -47.44 34.59
C THR A 273 25.77 -47.75 35.18
N GLU A 274 25.60 -48.94 35.80
CA GLU A 274 24.78 -49.23 37.00
C GLU A 274 23.24 -48.93 37.05
N GLY A 275 22.42 -49.65 37.83
CA GLY A 275 22.70 -50.85 38.61
C GLY A 275 21.98 -50.98 39.96
N THR A 276 20.63 -51.02 40.01
CA THR A 276 19.90 -51.37 41.26
C THR A 276 18.63 -52.20 41.00
N PHE A 277 18.50 -53.36 41.68
CA PHE A 277 17.29 -54.20 41.74
C PHE A 277 16.42 -53.82 42.98
N PRO A 278 15.11 -54.15 43.03
CA PRO A 278 14.72 -55.47 43.56
C PRO A 278 13.51 -56.19 42.88
N LYS A 279 13.72 -57.51 42.74
CA LYS A 279 12.83 -58.68 42.82
C LYS A 279 11.33 -58.58 43.21
N GLU A 280 10.56 -59.46 42.55
CA GLU A 280 9.47 -60.34 43.05
C GLU A 280 8.16 -59.79 43.66
N GLY A 281 7.03 -60.17 43.03
CA GLY A 281 5.67 -60.14 43.56
C GLY A 281 4.68 -60.77 42.56
N GLN A 282 3.82 -61.70 43.01
CA GLN A 282 2.90 -62.47 42.16
C GLN A 282 1.44 -62.00 42.28
N LYS A 283 0.54 -62.57 41.44
CA LYS A 283 -0.94 -62.66 41.58
C LYS A 283 -1.72 -61.35 41.31
N GLU A 284 -2.98 -61.35 40.86
CA GLU A 284 -3.88 -62.41 40.35
C GLU A 284 -4.98 -61.77 39.47
N GLU A 285 -5.64 -62.59 38.62
CA GLU A 285 -7.02 -62.45 38.08
C GLU A 285 -7.40 -61.14 37.32
N GLY A 286 -8.00 -61.15 36.13
CA GLY A 286 -9.26 -61.80 35.74
C GLY A 286 -10.37 -60.71 35.64
N SER A 287 -11.32 -60.67 34.71
CA SER A 287 -11.68 -61.55 33.59
C SER A 287 -12.65 -60.81 32.64
N GLN A 288 -12.75 -61.25 31.37
CA GLN A 288 -13.92 -61.06 30.46
C GLN A 288 -14.21 -59.58 30.03
N GLN A 289 -14.93 -59.31 28.93
CA GLN A 289 -15.79 -60.16 28.10
C GLN A 289 -15.83 -59.68 26.62
N ASN A 290 -16.17 -60.59 25.70
CA ASN A 290 -16.39 -60.28 24.28
C ASN A 290 -17.63 -59.39 24.07
N GLY A 291 -17.63 -58.61 22.99
CA GLY A 291 -18.80 -57.87 22.50
C GLY A 291 -18.55 -57.28 21.12
N ASP A 292 -18.84 -58.06 20.08
CA ASP A 292 -18.68 -57.67 18.67
C ASP A 292 -20.03 -57.26 18.06
N MET A 293 -19.98 -56.51 16.95
CA MET A 293 -21.05 -56.22 15.99
C MET A 293 -22.15 -55.18 16.34
N LYS A 294 -22.15 -54.13 15.49
CA LYS A 294 -23.28 -53.49 14.76
C LYS A 294 -23.95 -52.18 15.22
N ASP A 295 -23.89 -51.25 14.25
CA ASP A 295 -24.95 -50.37 13.72
C ASP A 295 -25.41 -49.11 14.48
N GLU A 296 -25.95 -48.20 13.65
CA GLU A 296 -26.66 -46.94 13.89
C GLU A 296 -25.86 -45.63 14.10
N GLU A 297 -25.85 -44.87 13.00
CA GLU A 297 -25.92 -43.41 12.97
C GLU A 297 -26.87 -42.84 14.04
N LYS A 298 -26.41 -41.78 14.73
CA LYS A 298 -27.29 -40.68 15.18
C LYS A 298 -26.52 -39.40 15.41
N GLU A 299 -26.96 -38.35 14.74
CA GLU A 299 -26.59 -36.97 15.07
C GLU A 299 -27.05 -36.61 16.48
N GLN A 300 -26.19 -35.94 17.24
CA GLN A 300 -26.58 -35.01 18.31
C GLN A 300 -25.75 -33.75 18.08
N GLN A 301 -26.26 -32.74 17.38
CA GLN A 301 -27.23 -31.76 17.88
C GLN A 301 -26.90 -31.27 19.30
N LEU A 302 -26.06 -30.24 19.38
CA LEU A 302 -25.92 -29.40 20.57
C LEU A 302 -27.17 -28.51 20.74
N THR A 303 -28.19 -29.05 21.39
CA THR A 303 -29.36 -28.28 21.82
C THR A 303 -28.99 -27.32 22.94
N MET A 304 -28.98 -26.02 22.63
CA MET A 304 -29.03 -24.96 23.65
C MET A 304 -30.47 -24.80 24.19
N LYS A 305 -30.58 -24.27 25.41
CA LYS A 305 -31.78 -24.38 26.25
C LYS A 305 -33.02 -23.66 25.67
N PRO A 306 -34.22 -24.24 25.79
CA PRO A 306 -35.45 -23.60 25.32
C PRO A 306 -35.94 -22.44 26.22
N GLU A 307 -35.57 -22.39 27.51
CA GLU A 307 -36.09 -21.37 28.45
C GLU A 307 -35.76 -19.91 28.09
N GLU A 308 -34.68 -19.64 27.34
CA GLU A 308 -34.31 -18.26 26.96
C GLU A 308 -35.00 -17.76 25.70
N VAL A 309 -35.26 -18.67 24.74
CA VAL A 309 -36.00 -18.35 23.51
C VAL A 309 -37.49 -18.12 23.81
N VAL A 310 -38.03 -18.78 24.83
CA VAL A 310 -39.41 -18.52 25.30
C VAL A 310 -39.53 -17.13 25.92
N ARG A 311 -38.66 -16.76 26.88
CA ARG A 311 -38.68 -15.41 27.49
C ARG A 311 -38.57 -14.29 26.45
N LEU A 312 -37.62 -14.39 25.53
CA LEU A 312 -37.44 -13.38 24.46
C LEU A 312 -38.62 -13.32 23.48
N ARG A 313 -39.34 -14.43 23.27
CA ARG A 313 -40.57 -14.48 22.45
C ARG A 313 -41.77 -13.87 23.19
N GLU A 314 -41.86 -14.07 24.50
CA GLU A 314 -42.89 -13.47 25.37
C GLU A 314 -42.69 -11.95 25.46
N GLU A 315 -41.45 -11.48 25.67
CA GLU A 315 -41.11 -10.04 25.63
C GLU A 315 -41.47 -9.39 24.28
N LEU A 316 -41.15 -10.04 23.15
CA LEU A 316 -41.54 -9.56 21.83
C LEU A 316 -43.07 -9.49 21.66
N SER A 317 -43.81 -10.41 22.28
CA SER A 317 -45.27 -10.44 22.22
C SER A 317 -45.92 -9.33 23.05
N HIS A 318 -45.32 -8.97 24.21
CA HIS A 318 -45.76 -7.82 25.01
C HIS A 318 -45.51 -6.48 24.30
N ILE A 319 -44.38 -6.34 23.59
CA ILE A 319 -44.09 -5.14 22.80
C ILE A 319 -45.09 -4.98 21.64
N ASN A 320 -45.43 -6.07 20.94
CA ASN A 320 -46.46 -6.05 19.88
C ASN A 320 -47.87 -5.77 20.42
N GLN A 321 -48.24 -6.28 21.61
CA GLN A 321 -49.52 -5.91 22.24
C GLN A 321 -49.58 -4.43 22.65
N SER A 322 -48.46 -3.84 23.08
CA SER A 322 -48.38 -2.41 23.40
C SER A 322 -48.67 -1.56 22.15
N LEU A 323 -48.04 -1.90 21.02
CA LEU A 323 -48.15 -1.15 19.77
C LEU A 323 -49.55 -1.20 19.13
N LEU A 324 -50.28 -2.32 19.29
CA LEU A 324 -51.65 -2.48 18.79
C LEU A 324 -52.70 -1.75 19.66
N ARG A 325 -52.37 -1.35 20.90
CA ARG A 325 -53.32 -0.72 21.83
C ARG A 325 -53.45 0.80 21.67
N SER A 326 -52.72 1.42 20.73
CA SER A 326 -52.68 2.87 20.52
C SER A 326 -53.55 3.39 19.38
N GLN A 327 -54.39 2.55 18.74
CA GLN A 327 -55.20 2.92 17.57
C GLN A 327 -56.70 2.57 17.71
N SER A 328 -57.27 2.65 18.92
CA SER A 328 -58.71 2.44 19.13
C SER A 328 -59.30 3.32 20.25
N SER A 329 -59.34 4.64 20.03
CA SER A 329 -60.21 5.54 20.80
C SER A 329 -60.49 6.84 20.04
N GLY A 330 -61.47 6.79 19.16
CA GLY A 330 -62.19 7.98 18.71
C GLY A 330 -63.66 7.64 18.63
N ASP A 331 -64.47 8.17 19.57
CA ASP A 331 -65.66 8.94 19.20
C ASP A 331 -66.33 9.67 20.39
N SER A 332 -67.15 10.66 20.04
CA SER A 332 -68.15 11.38 20.86
C SER A 332 -67.70 12.29 22.04
N SER A 333 -67.90 13.60 21.86
CA SER A 333 -68.94 14.36 22.59
C SER A 333 -69.03 15.79 22.04
N ASP A 334 -70.22 16.21 21.63
CA ASP A 334 -70.54 17.63 21.40
C ASP A 334 -70.59 18.40 22.73
N ASP A 335 -70.29 19.71 22.74
CA ASP A 335 -71.30 20.77 22.96
C ASP A 335 -70.73 22.23 22.82
N SER A 336 -71.56 23.08 22.21
CA SER A 336 -71.67 24.55 22.28
C SER A 336 -70.50 25.49 22.63
N GLY A 337 -70.09 26.28 21.63
CA GLY A 337 -70.46 27.70 21.58
C GLY A 337 -69.51 28.78 22.16
N ALA A 338 -68.93 29.60 21.28
CA ALA A 338 -68.88 31.07 21.41
C ALA A 338 -68.28 31.75 20.16
N GLN A 339 -68.73 32.98 19.89
CA GLN A 339 -68.37 33.82 18.74
C GLN A 339 -66.88 34.21 18.71
N HIS A 340 -66.27 34.27 17.52
CA HIS A 340 -65.76 35.51 16.88
C HIS A 340 -64.96 35.18 15.59
N PRO A 341 -64.91 36.08 14.59
CA PRO A 341 -64.23 35.80 13.32
C PRO A 341 -62.71 35.97 13.39
N SER A 342 -62.00 35.37 12.41
CA SER A 342 -60.58 35.60 12.09
C SER A 342 -59.50 35.03 13.04
N SER A 343 -59.19 33.73 12.90
CA SER A 343 -57.89 33.14 13.31
C SER A 343 -57.44 31.95 12.43
N GLY A 344 -57.83 31.94 11.15
CA GLY A 344 -57.66 30.79 10.26
C GLY A 344 -56.26 30.60 9.64
N GLU A 345 -55.39 31.61 9.67
CA GLU A 345 -54.11 31.58 8.94
C GLU A 345 -52.92 31.17 9.82
N LYS A 346 -52.89 31.56 11.10
CA LYS A 346 -51.79 31.20 12.01
C LYS A 346 -51.76 29.70 12.32
N LEU A 347 -52.92 29.06 12.50
CA LEU A 347 -52.99 27.62 12.77
C LEU A 347 -52.60 26.79 11.54
N LYS A 348 -52.95 27.27 10.33
CA LYS A 348 -52.50 26.65 9.07
C LYS A 348 -50.99 26.77 8.87
N TYR A 349 -50.38 27.89 9.23
CA TYR A 349 -48.92 28.02 9.16
C TYR A 349 -48.22 27.02 10.09
N ASN A 350 -48.63 26.94 11.36
CA ASN A 350 -48.06 25.95 12.29
C ASN A 350 -48.30 24.50 11.84
N GLN A 351 -49.51 24.14 11.37
CA GLN A 351 -49.76 22.79 10.86
C GLN A 351 -48.99 22.49 9.57
N GLN A 352 -48.79 23.49 8.70
CA GLN A 352 -47.98 23.34 7.49
C GLN A 352 -46.51 23.13 7.85
N GLU A 353 -45.97 23.89 8.82
CA GLU A 353 -44.62 23.69 9.36
C GLU A 353 -44.47 22.34 10.06
N GLU A 354 -45.42 21.91 10.90
CA GLU A 354 -45.41 20.57 11.51
C GLU A 354 -45.44 19.46 10.44
N VAL A 355 -46.28 19.58 9.41
CA VAL A 355 -46.30 18.62 8.29
C VAL A 355 -44.98 18.65 7.49
N GLN A 356 -44.34 19.81 7.36
CA GLN A 356 -43.05 19.94 6.67
C GLN A 356 -41.91 19.36 7.53
N GLN A 357 -41.94 19.57 8.85
CA GLN A 357 -41.06 18.97 9.85
C GLN A 357 -41.22 17.44 9.89
N LEU A 358 -42.46 16.93 9.88
CA LEU A 358 -42.76 15.50 9.81
C LEU A 358 -42.30 14.87 8.50
N ARG A 359 -42.41 15.56 7.37
CA ARG A 359 -41.84 15.11 6.08
C ARG A 359 -40.31 15.07 6.11
N GLN A 360 -39.65 16.06 6.72
CA GLN A 360 -38.21 16.06 6.92
C GLN A 360 -37.76 14.93 7.87
N ASN A 361 -38.48 14.72 8.97
CA ASN A 361 -38.24 13.64 9.92
C ASN A 361 -38.45 12.26 9.29
N LEU A 362 -39.51 12.09 8.49
CA LEU A 362 -39.75 10.86 7.71
C LEU A 362 -38.61 10.61 6.72
N HIS A 363 -38.17 11.63 5.98
CA HIS A 363 -37.05 11.49 5.06
C HIS A 363 -35.74 11.16 5.79
N ARG A 364 -35.48 11.81 6.94
CA ARG A 364 -34.31 11.52 7.79
C ARG A 364 -34.35 10.09 8.35
N LEU A 365 -35.51 9.63 8.81
CA LEU A 365 -35.73 8.24 9.22
C LEU A 365 -35.52 7.28 8.05
N GLN A 366 -36.02 7.59 6.86
CA GLN A 366 -35.86 6.75 5.67
C GLN A 366 -34.38 6.64 5.25
N VAL A 367 -33.60 7.72 5.34
CA VAL A 367 -32.14 7.70 5.15
C VAL A 367 -31.44 6.86 6.22
N LEU A 368 -31.83 6.99 7.49
CA LEU A 368 -31.28 6.18 8.59
C LEU A 368 -31.63 4.69 8.45
N CYS A 369 -32.85 4.35 8.04
CA CYS A 369 -33.27 2.98 7.75
C CYS A 369 -32.47 2.38 6.58
N ASN A 370 -32.28 3.14 5.49
CA ASN A 370 -31.45 2.71 4.37
C ASN A 370 -29.99 2.51 4.80
N SER A 371 -29.45 3.37 5.66
CA SER A 371 -28.09 3.22 6.22
C SER A 371 -27.98 1.98 7.11
N ALA A 372 -28.96 1.74 7.99
CA ALA A 372 -29.00 0.55 8.84
C ALA A 372 -29.20 -0.74 8.02
N GLU A 373 -29.96 -0.70 6.93
CA GLU A 373 -30.08 -1.84 6.01
C GLU A 373 -28.78 -2.11 5.26
N ASN A 374 -28.06 -1.07 4.83
CA ASN A 374 -26.74 -1.20 4.22
C ASN A 374 -25.71 -1.78 5.20
N GLU A 375 -25.70 -1.32 6.46
CA GLU A 375 -24.86 -1.86 7.54
C GLU A 375 -25.17 -3.36 7.79
N LEU A 376 -26.46 -3.71 7.86
CA LEU A 376 -26.89 -5.11 7.99
C LEU A 376 -26.51 -5.95 6.76
N ARG A 377 -26.49 -5.38 5.55
CA ARG A 377 -26.01 -6.06 4.33
C ARG A 377 -24.50 -6.25 4.36
N TYR A 378 -23.74 -5.27 4.86
CA TYR A 378 -22.29 -5.35 5.03
C TYR A 378 -21.90 -6.43 6.06
N GLU A 379 -22.50 -6.41 7.25
CA GLU A 379 -22.22 -7.43 8.28
C GLU A 379 -22.72 -8.83 7.86
N ARG A 380 -23.80 -8.94 7.06
CA ARG A 380 -24.18 -10.23 6.42
C ARG A 380 -23.13 -10.72 5.42
N GLY A 381 -22.54 -9.83 4.62
CA GLY A 381 -21.44 -10.15 3.70
C GLY A 381 -20.22 -10.68 4.47
N LYS A 382 -19.75 -9.91 5.44
CA LYS A 382 -18.66 -10.28 6.34
C LYS A 382 -18.93 -11.59 7.10
N ASN A 383 -20.17 -11.86 7.51
CA ASN A 383 -20.55 -13.14 8.12
C ASN A 383 -20.48 -14.32 7.12
N LEU A 384 -20.86 -14.11 5.86
CA LEU A 384 -20.67 -15.10 4.79
C LEU A 384 -19.18 -15.37 4.53
N ASP A 385 -18.34 -14.35 4.51
CA ASP A 385 -16.88 -14.48 4.33
C ASP A 385 -16.25 -15.25 5.52
N LEU A 386 -16.63 -14.89 6.75
CA LEU A 386 -16.24 -15.63 7.95
C LEU A 386 -16.76 -17.08 7.93
N LYS A 387 -17.94 -17.34 7.36
CA LYS A 387 -18.47 -18.70 7.19
C LYS A 387 -17.66 -19.49 6.16
N GLN A 388 -17.24 -18.88 5.05
CA GLN A 388 -16.33 -19.49 4.08
C GLN A 388 -14.97 -19.80 4.70
N HIS A 389 -14.37 -18.87 5.44
CA HIS A 389 -13.12 -19.11 6.16
C HIS A 389 -13.23 -20.22 7.20
N ASN A 390 -14.34 -20.29 7.94
CA ASN A 390 -14.60 -21.41 8.88
C ASN A 390 -14.76 -22.76 8.15
N SER A 391 -15.38 -22.79 6.97
CA SER A 391 -15.47 -24.01 6.14
C SER A 391 -14.09 -24.46 5.66
N LEU A 392 -13.26 -23.56 5.13
CA LEU A 392 -11.88 -23.85 4.72
C LEU A 392 -11.02 -24.31 5.92
N LEU A 393 -11.21 -23.70 7.09
CA LEU A 393 -10.54 -24.11 8.32
C LEU A 393 -10.97 -25.52 8.77
N GLN A 394 -12.23 -25.89 8.58
CA GLN A 394 -12.72 -27.25 8.83
C GLN A 394 -12.13 -28.27 7.83
N GLU A 395 -12.02 -27.92 6.55
CA GLU A 395 -11.39 -28.77 5.52
C GLU A 395 -9.91 -29.04 5.83
N GLU A 396 -9.13 -27.99 6.15
CA GLU A 396 -7.73 -28.16 6.57
C GLU A 396 -7.61 -28.91 7.91
N ASN A 397 -8.55 -28.75 8.85
CA ASN A 397 -8.59 -29.56 10.08
C ASN A 397 -8.78 -31.06 9.78
N ILE A 398 -9.68 -31.40 8.85
CA ILE A 398 -9.92 -32.78 8.40
C ILE A 398 -8.67 -33.34 7.73
N LYS A 399 -8.02 -32.56 6.86
CA LYS A 399 -6.78 -32.93 6.18
C LYS A 399 -5.63 -33.19 7.17
N ILE A 400 -5.37 -32.28 8.10
CA ILE A 400 -4.38 -32.46 9.18
C ILE A 400 -4.72 -33.70 10.03
N LYS A 401 -6.00 -33.96 10.31
CA LYS A 401 -6.44 -35.16 11.04
C LYS A 401 -6.21 -36.47 10.27
N ILE A 402 -6.26 -36.44 8.94
CA ILE A 402 -5.90 -37.58 8.07
C ILE A 402 -4.38 -37.77 8.05
N GLU A 403 -3.62 -36.68 7.87
CA GLU A 403 -2.14 -36.71 7.89
C GLU A 403 -1.61 -37.22 9.23
N LEU A 404 -2.20 -36.78 10.36
CA LEU A 404 -1.89 -37.26 11.70
C LEU A 404 -2.16 -38.76 11.86
N LYS A 405 -3.33 -39.26 11.41
CA LYS A 405 -3.65 -40.70 11.44
C LYS A 405 -2.66 -41.51 10.61
N HIS A 406 -2.27 -41.00 9.44
CA HIS A 406 -1.28 -41.64 8.57
C HIS A 406 0.13 -41.63 9.18
N ALA A 407 0.53 -40.56 9.86
CA ALA A 407 1.78 -40.50 10.63
C ALA A 407 1.78 -41.47 11.82
N GLN A 408 0.66 -41.56 12.56
CA GLN A 408 0.46 -42.53 13.64
C GLN A 408 0.53 -43.97 13.13
N GLN A 409 -0.07 -44.27 11.99
CA GLN A 409 0.03 -45.58 11.35
C GLN A 409 1.47 -45.93 10.95
N LYS A 410 2.21 -45.00 10.34
CA LYS A 410 3.64 -45.18 10.02
C LYS A 410 4.48 -45.43 11.27
N LEU A 411 4.21 -44.72 12.37
CA LEU A 411 4.89 -44.95 13.64
C LEU A 411 4.59 -46.35 14.19
N LEU A 412 3.33 -46.78 14.16
CA LEU A 412 2.91 -48.12 14.60
C LEU A 412 3.61 -49.22 13.78
N ASP A 413 3.68 -49.07 12.46
CA ASP A 413 4.31 -50.07 11.58
C ASP A 413 5.84 -50.07 11.71
N SER A 414 6.46 -48.90 11.95
CA SER A 414 7.86 -48.79 12.37
C SER A 414 8.10 -49.49 13.73
N THR A 415 7.23 -49.30 14.72
CA THR A 415 7.33 -49.97 16.03
C THR A 415 7.20 -51.49 15.91
N LYS A 416 6.34 -52.01 15.03
CA LYS A 416 6.26 -53.45 14.71
C LYS A 416 7.56 -53.95 14.10
N MET A 417 8.15 -53.21 13.16
CA MET A 417 9.45 -53.54 12.56
C MET A 417 10.59 -53.53 13.59
N CYS A 418 10.64 -52.54 14.48
CA CYS A 418 11.63 -52.54 15.58
C CYS A 418 11.42 -53.71 16.54
N SER A 419 10.17 -54.14 16.75
CA SER A 419 9.84 -55.32 17.57
C SER A 419 10.29 -56.62 16.92
N SER A 420 10.11 -56.79 15.60
CA SER A 420 10.62 -57.97 14.88
C SER A 420 12.14 -58.00 14.84
N LEU A 421 12.79 -56.87 14.54
CA LEU A 421 14.26 -56.75 14.59
C LEU A 421 14.81 -57.02 16.00
N THR A 422 14.11 -56.59 17.05
CA THR A 422 14.50 -56.92 18.43
C THR A 422 14.37 -58.42 18.73
N ALA A 423 13.36 -59.10 18.18
CA ALA A 423 13.22 -60.55 18.30
C ALA A 423 14.33 -61.30 17.53
N GLU A 424 14.67 -60.85 16.32
CA GLU A 424 15.80 -61.37 15.53
C GLU A 424 17.14 -61.17 16.27
N CYS A 425 17.40 -59.98 16.82
CA CYS A 425 18.58 -59.71 17.63
C CYS A 425 18.67 -60.63 18.87
N LYS A 426 17.56 -60.88 19.56
CA LYS A 426 17.49 -61.83 20.69
C LYS A 426 17.78 -63.27 20.24
N HIS A 427 17.23 -63.69 19.11
CA HIS A 427 17.49 -65.01 18.52
C HIS A 427 18.97 -65.17 18.14
N CYS A 428 19.57 -64.18 17.49
CA CYS A 428 21.00 -64.17 17.17
C CYS A 428 21.87 -64.19 18.43
N GLN A 429 21.52 -63.43 19.47
CA GLN A 429 22.22 -63.43 20.75
C GLN A 429 22.11 -64.80 21.47
N GLN A 430 20.96 -65.46 21.42
CA GLN A 430 20.81 -66.82 21.92
C GLN A 430 21.67 -67.81 21.12
N LYS A 431 21.73 -67.67 19.79
CA LYS A 431 22.56 -68.54 18.94
C LYS A 431 24.05 -68.41 19.24
N ILE A 432 24.53 -67.21 19.55
CA ILE A 432 25.90 -66.97 20.01
C ILE A 432 26.17 -67.74 21.31
N LYS A 433 25.29 -67.62 22.32
CA LYS A 433 25.42 -68.35 23.60
C LYS A 433 25.41 -69.87 23.43
N GLU A 434 24.61 -70.41 22.52
CA GLU A 434 24.62 -71.84 22.18
C GLU A 434 25.98 -72.28 21.59
N LEU A 435 26.56 -71.47 20.69
CA LEU A 435 27.86 -71.76 20.08
C LEU A 435 29.01 -71.63 21.09
N GLU A 436 28.97 -70.63 21.98
CA GLU A 436 29.94 -70.48 23.08
C GLU A 436 29.93 -71.70 24.00
N LEU A 437 28.74 -72.19 24.39
CA LEU A 437 28.59 -73.41 25.19
C LEU A 437 29.12 -74.66 24.47
N GLU A 438 28.95 -74.75 23.16
CA GLU A 438 29.47 -75.86 22.37
C GLU A 438 31.00 -75.83 22.25
N VAL A 439 31.60 -74.65 22.05
CA VAL A 439 33.06 -74.44 22.09
C VAL A 439 33.63 -74.82 23.47
N LEU A 440 32.95 -74.49 24.57
CA LEU A 440 33.36 -74.89 25.91
C LEU A 440 33.33 -76.41 26.10
N LYS A 441 32.29 -77.11 25.64
CA LYS A 441 32.24 -78.59 25.67
C LYS A 441 33.36 -79.22 24.85
N GLN A 442 33.61 -78.71 23.63
CA GLN A 442 34.69 -79.20 22.77
C GLN A 442 36.06 -78.99 23.45
N THR A 443 36.28 -77.83 24.07
CA THR A 443 37.50 -77.53 24.84
C THR A 443 37.66 -78.49 26.03
N GLN A 444 36.57 -78.83 26.74
CA GLN A 444 36.59 -79.81 27.84
C GLN A 444 36.88 -81.22 27.34
N SER A 445 36.34 -81.62 26.19
CA SER A 445 36.62 -82.91 25.53
C SER A 445 38.09 -83.02 25.11
N ILE A 446 38.67 -81.95 24.54
CA ILE A 446 40.09 -81.92 24.17
C ILE A 446 40.99 -82.06 25.42
N LYS A 447 40.64 -81.39 26.52
CA LYS A 447 41.35 -81.54 27.81
C LYS A 447 41.30 -82.99 28.34
N SER A 448 40.15 -83.66 28.26
CA SER A 448 40.04 -85.06 28.72
C SER A 448 40.80 -86.03 27.80
N GLN A 449 40.81 -85.79 26.48
CA GLN A 449 41.60 -86.54 25.50
C GLN A 449 43.11 -86.41 25.77
N ASN A 450 43.60 -85.20 26.01
CA ASN A 450 45.02 -84.95 26.32
C ASN A 450 45.45 -85.66 27.61
N ASN A 451 44.63 -85.61 28.67
CA ASN A 451 44.90 -86.32 29.93
C ASN A 451 44.99 -87.85 29.77
N LEU A 452 44.23 -88.44 28.82
CA LEU A 452 44.32 -89.87 28.51
C LEU A 452 45.60 -90.20 27.73
N GLN A 453 46.00 -89.31 26.80
CA GLN A 453 47.24 -89.46 26.03
C GLN A 453 48.49 -89.33 26.93
N GLU A 454 48.47 -88.44 27.93
CA GLU A 454 49.52 -88.31 28.93
C GLU A 454 49.64 -89.55 29.82
N LYS A 455 48.52 -90.10 30.31
CA LYS A 455 48.51 -91.37 31.07
C LYS A 455 49.05 -92.55 30.24
N LEU A 456 48.73 -92.60 28.94
CA LEU A 456 49.27 -93.62 28.03
C LEU A 456 50.80 -93.49 27.86
N ALA A 457 51.34 -92.27 27.84
CA ALA A 457 52.78 -92.05 27.82
C ALA A 457 53.44 -92.46 29.16
N GLN A 458 52.79 -92.19 30.29
CA GLN A 458 53.29 -92.57 31.62
C GLN A 458 53.38 -94.09 31.81
N GLU A 459 52.39 -94.86 31.36
CA GLU A 459 52.46 -96.33 31.42
C GLU A 459 53.53 -96.92 30.50
N LYS A 460 53.77 -96.31 29.32
CA LYS A 460 54.89 -96.73 28.44
C LYS A 460 56.25 -96.57 29.11
N SER A 461 56.46 -95.53 29.93
CA SER A 461 57.69 -95.36 30.71
C SER A 461 57.88 -96.47 31.74
N LYS A 462 56.82 -96.83 32.49
CA LYS A 462 56.89 -97.87 33.53
C LYS A 462 57.17 -99.26 32.98
N VAL A 463 56.75 -99.56 31.75
CA VAL A 463 57.06 -100.83 31.09
C VAL A 463 58.57 -100.94 30.81
N ALA A 464 59.21 -99.87 30.35
CA ALA A 464 60.66 -99.85 30.15
C ALA A 464 61.43 -100.06 31.48
N ASP A 465 61.02 -99.39 32.56
CA ASP A 465 61.61 -99.57 33.90
C ASP A 465 61.43 -101.01 34.45
N ALA A 466 60.43 -101.75 33.98
CA ALA A 466 60.19 -103.14 34.36
C ALA A 466 61.05 -104.12 33.53
N GLU A 467 61.27 -103.83 32.24
CA GLU A 467 62.16 -104.60 31.37
C GLU A 467 63.62 -104.56 31.86
N GLU A 468 64.10 -103.41 32.35
CA GLU A 468 65.45 -103.28 32.95
C GLU A 468 65.60 -104.14 34.21
N LYS A 469 64.58 -104.20 35.08
CA LYS A 469 64.60 -105.02 36.31
C LYS A 469 64.58 -106.52 36.05
N ILE A 470 64.03 -106.97 34.92
CA ILE A 470 64.04 -108.39 34.54
C ILE A 470 65.46 -108.84 34.19
N LEU A 471 66.27 -107.99 33.55
CA LEU A 471 67.67 -108.27 33.22
C LEU A 471 68.55 -108.40 34.49
N ASP A 472 68.40 -107.50 35.47
CA ASP A 472 69.17 -107.52 36.73
C ASP A 472 68.85 -108.76 37.60
N LEU A 473 67.61 -109.26 37.57
CA LEU A 473 67.23 -110.47 38.31
C LEU A 473 67.72 -111.76 37.65
N GLN A 474 67.89 -111.80 36.32
CA GLN A 474 68.54 -112.94 35.64
C GLN A 474 70.02 -113.09 36.07
N GLN A 475 70.72 -111.98 36.29
CA GLN A 475 72.14 -111.98 36.68
C GLN A 475 72.39 -112.45 38.12
N LYS A 476 71.39 -112.35 39.01
CA LYS A 476 71.51 -112.70 40.45
C LYS A 476 71.21 -114.17 40.76
N LEU A 477 70.68 -114.93 39.80
CA LEU A 477 70.32 -116.35 39.99
C LEU A 477 71.52 -117.31 39.79
N GLU A 478 72.49 -116.97 38.94
CA GLU A 478 73.66 -117.83 38.67
C GLU A 478 74.64 -117.96 39.85
N HIS A 479 74.67 -116.98 40.76
CA HIS A 479 75.78 -116.84 41.69
C HIS A 479 75.62 -117.55 43.05
N ALA A 480 74.49 -118.22 43.30
CA ALA A 480 74.07 -118.70 44.64
C ALA A 480 74.34 -120.19 44.96
N TYR A 481 74.99 -120.96 44.07
CA TYR A 481 74.97 -122.44 44.12
C TYR A 481 76.18 -123.16 44.78
N LYS A 482 76.95 -122.53 45.70
CA LYS A 482 78.11 -123.17 46.37
C LYS A 482 78.22 -122.98 47.90
N VAL A 483 77.27 -123.59 48.62
CA VAL A 483 77.48 -124.57 49.74
C VAL A 483 78.30 -124.16 51.00
N CYS A 484 77.56 -123.94 52.12
CA CYS A 484 77.59 -124.57 53.47
C CYS A 484 78.70 -125.58 53.89
N LEU A 485 78.97 -125.98 55.15
CA LEU A 485 78.57 -125.66 56.55
C LEU A 485 79.48 -126.51 57.49
N THR A 486 79.81 -126.07 58.72
CA THR A 486 79.92 -126.92 59.95
C THR A 486 80.13 -126.07 61.22
N ASP A 487 79.03 -125.60 61.84
CA ASP A 487 78.97 -125.34 63.28
C ASP A 487 78.82 -126.69 64.02
N THR A 488 79.07 -126.87 65.33
CA THR A 488 78.16 -126.43 66.43
C THR A 488 78.88 -126.28 67.79
N CYS A 489 80.14 -126.72 67.94
CA CYS A 489 80.79 -126.85 69.27
C CYS A 489 81.52 -125.58 69.78
N ILE A 490 81.47 -124.47 69.05
CA ILE A 490 82.20 -123.21 69.40
C ILE A 490 81.24 -122.12 69.92
N SER A 491 79.93 -122.25 69.65
CA SER A 491 78.93 -121.20 69.85
C SER A 491 78.83 -120.66 71.29
N GLU A 492 78.85 -121.51 72.32
CA GLU A 492 78.69 -121.06 73.71
C GLU A 492 79.89 -120.26 74.24
N LYS A 493 81.11 -120.54 73.73
CA LYS A 493 82.29 -119.73 74.04
C LYS A 493 82.28 -118.41 73.25
N GLN A 494 81.83 -118.45 71.99
CA GLN A 494 81.64 -117.27 71.18
C GLN A 494 80.64 -116.30 71.79
N GLN A 495 79.48 -116.74 72.30
CA GLN A 495 78.44 -115.85 72.86
C GLN A 495 78.92 -114.90 73.98
N LEU A 496 79.97 -115.26 74.75
CA LEU A 496 80.53 -114.39 75.78
C LEU A 496 81.59 -113.43 75.23
N GLU A 497 82.43 -113.86 74.28
CA GLU A 497 83.32 -112.97 73.54
C GLU A 497 82.54 -112.01 72.63
N GLU A 498 81.39 -112.46 72.11
CA GLU A 498 80.47 -111.71 71.25
C GLU A 498 79.74 -110.62 72.03
N LYS A 499 79.28 -110.87 73.27
CA LYS A 499 78.72 -109.82 74.14
C LYS A 499 79.74 -108.74 74.52
N ILE A 500 81.01 -109.09 74.69
CA ILE A 500 82.08 -108.10 74.93
C ILE A 500 82.36 -107.31 73.64
N LYS A 501 82.42 -107.97 72.49
CA LYS A 501 82.51 -107.29 71.18
C LYS A 501 81.32 -106.38 70.93
N GLU A 502 80.09 -106.85 71.15
CA GLU A 502 78.84 -106.10 71.03
C GLU A 502 78.84 -104.86 71.94
N ALA A 503 79.30 -104.97 73.19
CA ALA A 503 79.48 -103.82 74.06
C ALA A 503 80.48 -102.80 73.51
N THR A 504 81.64 -103.24 73.01
CA THR A 504 82.63 -102.34 72.38
C THR A 504 82.17 -101.76 71.04
N GLU A 505 81.40 -102.52 70.25
CA GLU A 505 80.75 -102.03 69.04
C GLU A 505 79.64 -101.04 69.35
N ASN A 506 78.89 -101.23 70.43
CA ASN A 506 77.85 -100.30 70.85
C ASN A 506 78.45 -99.00 71.39
N GLU A 507 79.59 -99.05 72.09
CA GLU A 507 80.37 -97.85 72.44
C GLU A 507 80.91 -97.15 71.17
N ALA A 508 81.40 -97.90 70.19
CA ALA A 508 81.83 -97.36 68.90
C ALA A 508 80.67 -96.73 68.11
N LYS A 509 79.49 -97.38 68.07
CA LYS A 509 78.25 -96.87 67.45
C LYS A 509 77.79 -95.58 68.14
N VAL A 510 77.85 -95.48 69.46
CA VAL A 510 77.49 -94.25 70.19
C VAL A 510 78.50 -93.12 69.93
N LYS A 511 79.81 -93.43 69.88
CA LYS A 511 80.85 -92.45 69.49
C LYS A 511 80.67 -91.98 68.04
N GLN A 512 80.33 -92.89 67.13
CA GLN A 512 80.01 -92.58 65.74
C GLN A 512 78.75 -91.70 65.65
N GLN A 513 77.65 -92.07 66.32
CA GLN A 513 76.42 -91.28 66.38
C GLN A 513 76.67 -89.87 66.95
N TYR A 514 77.50 -89.75 67.99
CA TYR A 514 77.88 -88.44 68.54
C TYR A 514 78.67 -87.59 67.53
N GLN A 515 79.58 -88.20 66.76
CA GLN A 515 80.29 -87.51 65.68
C GLN A 515 79.34 -87.15 64.52
N GLU A 516 78.41 -88.03 64.16
CA GLU A 516 77.37 -87.78 63.16
C GLU A 516 76.46 -86.62 63.59
N GLU A 517 76.00 -86.57 64.83
CA GLU A 517 75.22 -85.44 65.37
C GLU A 517 76.03 -84.13 65.39
N GLN A 518 77.33 -84.18 65.68
CA GLN A 518 78.21 -83.01 65.57
C GLN A 518 78.37 -82.52 64.11
N GLN A 519 78.37 -83.42 63.12
CA GLN A 519 78.39 -83.03 61.70
C GLN A 519 77.00 -82.57 61.21
N LYS A 520 75.90 -83.22 61.64
CA LYS A 520 74.52 -82.76 61.40
C LYS A 520 74.28 -81.38 61.98
N GLY A 521 74.78 -81.11 63.19
CA GLY A 521 74.72 -79.79 63.82
C GLY A 521 75.37 -78.72 62.94
N LYS A 522 76.60 -78.97 62.44
CA LYS A 522 77.28 -78.06 61.50
C LYS A 522 76.52 -77.88 60.19
N LEU A 523 75.98 -78.95 59.61
CA LEU A 523 75.16 -78.90 58.40
C LEU A 523 73.86 -78.11 58.63
N LEU A 524 73.23 -78.25 59.80
CA LEU A 524 72.06 -77.49 60.19
C LEU A 524 72.40 -76.00 60.36
N TYR A 525 73.52 -75.65 61.00
CA TYR A 525 73.98 -74.25 61.05
C TYR A 525 74.21 -73.67 59.64
N GLN A 526 74.87 -74.41 58.75
CA GLN A 526 75.07 -73.99 57.36
C GLN A 526 73.74 -73.81 56.61
N ASN A 527 72.79 -74.73 56.78
CA ASN A 527 71.45 -74.62 56.19
C ASN A 527 70.67 -73.42 56.76
N VAL A 528 70.80 -73.14 58.07
CA VAL A 528 70.18 -71.98 58.72
C VAL A 528 70.78 -70.68 58.19
N ASP A 529 72.11 -70.59 58.05
CA ASP A 529 72.78 -69.41 57.47
C ASP A 529 72.39 -69.20 56.00
N GLU A 530 72.28 -70.28 55.23
CA GLU A 530 71.83 -70.25 53.83
C GLU A 530 70.35 -69.81 53.72
N LEU A 531 69.47 -70.30 54.59
CA LEU A 531 68.08 -69.83 54.66
C LEU A 531 68.02 -68.35 55.05
N HIS A 532 68.82 -67.88 56.02
CA HIS A 532 68.93 -66.45 56.34
C HIS A 532 69.48 -65.61 55.17
N ARG A 533 70.35 -66.18 54.32
CA ARG A 533 70.82 -65.54 53.09
C ARG A 533 69.68 -65.43 52.06
N GLN A 534 68.94 -66.51 51.84
CA GLN A 534 67.79 -66.54 50.93
C GLN A 534 66.68 -65.59 51.36
N VAL A 535 66.34 -65.56 52.66
CA VAL A 535 65.34 -64.63 53.22
C VAL A 535 65.77 -63.17 53.02
N ARG A 536 67.05 -62.83 53.23
CA ARG A 536 67.57 -61.47 52.91
C ARG A 536 67.41 -61.15 51.42
N THR A 537 67.85 -62.04 50.53
CA THR A 537 67.69 -61.84 49.08
C THR A 537 66.22 -61.77 48.62
N LEU A 538 65.30 -62.48 49.28
CA LEU A 538 63.87 -62.34 49.03
C LEU A 538 63.33 -60.99 49.53
N LYS A 539 63.76 -60.52 50.71
CA LYS A 539 63.39 -59.19 51.23
C LYS A 539 63.91 -58.06 50.33
N ASP A 540 65.14 -58.18 49.82
CA ASP A 540 65.70 -57.21 48.86
C ASP A 540 64.89 -57.18 47.54
N LYS A 541 64.45 -58.35 47.05
CA LYS A 541 63.56 -58.46 45.88
C LYS A 541 62.17 -57.89 46.15
N GLU A 542 61.60 -58.13 47.33
CA GLU A 542 60.32 -57.56 47.74
C GLU A 542 60.37 -56.03 47.80
N ASN A 543 61.41 -55.46 48.44
CA ASN A 543 61.64 -54.02 48.49
C ASN A 543 61.82 -53.42 47.07
N LEU A 544 62.53 -54.12 46.18
CA LEU A 544 62.68 -53.70 44.78
C LEU A 544 61.33 -53.71 44.04
N LEU A 545 60.50 -54.74 44.26
CA LEU A 545 59.15 -54.80 43.70
C LEU A 545 58.28 -53.66 44.22
N GLU A 546 58.27 -53.41 45.54
CA GLU A 546 57.52 -52.31 46.17
C GLU A 546 57.92 -50.93 45.62
N MET A 547 59.22 -50.69 45.41
CA MET A 547 59.73 -49.50 44.73
C MET A 547 59.23 -49.40 43.28
N THR A 548 59.27 -50.50 42.51
CA THR A 548 58.74 -50.49 41.13
C THR A 548 57.23 -50.33 41.05
N CYS A 549 56.46 -50.91 41.98
CA CYS A 549 55.02 -50.74 42.09
C CYS A 549 54.67 -49.28 42.43
N SER A 550 55.40 -48.67 43.37
CA SER A 550 55.24 -47.24 43.70
C SER A 550 55.58 -46.32 42.52
N GLN A 551 56.60 -46.68 41.73
CA GLN A 551 56.96 -45.96 40.50
C GLN A 551 55.94 -46.16 39.37
N GLN A 552 55.32 -47.34 39.26
CA GLN A 552 54.23 -47.58 38.33
C GLN A 552 52.97 -46.82 38.75
N GLN A 553 52.63 -46.82 40.05
CA GLN A 553 51.48 -46.10 40.57
C GLN A 553 51.59 -44.58 40.32
N SER A 554 52.76 -43.98 40.52
CA SER A 554 52.95 -42.56 40.21
C SER A 554 52.88 -42.24 38.71
N ARG A 555 53.34 -43.16 37.84
CA ARG A 555 53.14 -43.04 36.38
C ARG A 555 51.66 -43.16 35.99
N ILE A 556 50.91 -44.06 36.61
CA ILE A 556 49.45 -44.20 36.39
C ILE A 556 48.75 -42.91 36.81
N GLN A 557 49.03 -42.38 38.01
CA GLN A 557 48.46 -41.11 38.47
C GLN A 557 48.82 -39.92 37.55
N GLN A 558 50.03 -39.89 36.99
CA GLN A 558 50.41 -38.89 35.97
C GLN A 558 49.61 -39.06 34.67
N GLN A 559 49.36 -40.29 34.23
CA GLN A 559 48.54 -40.58 33.04
C GLN A 559 47.06 -40.26 33.27
N GLU A 560 46.50 -40.57 34.44
CA GLU A 560 45.13 -40.22 34.86
C GLU A 560 44.94 -38.70 34.88
N ALA A 561 45.91 -37.94 35.41
CA ALA A 561 45.87 -36.48 35.41
C ALA A 561 45.89 -35.90 33.98
N LEU A 562 46.70 -36.46 33.07
CA LEU A 562 46.75 -36.06 31.67
C LEU A 562 45.45 -36.40 30.93
N LEU A 563 44.88 -37.59 31.15
CA LEU A 563 43.57 -37.97 30.58
C LEU A 563 42.47 -37.03 31.06
N SER A 564 42.42 -36.71 32.36
CA SER A 564 41.45 -35.75 32.88
C SER A 564 41.62 -34.34 32.28
N GLN A 565 42.86 -33.90 32.01
CA GLN A 565 43.11 -32.66 31.28
C GLN A 565 42.56 -32.71 29.84
N LEU A 566 42.82 -33.79 29.10
CA LEU A 566 42.31 -33.99 27.74
C LEU A 566 40.77 -34.08 27.70
N GLU A 567 40.13 -34.74 28.68
CA GLU A 567 38.67 -34.76 28.83
C GLU A 567 38.09 -33.36 29.12
N ASN A 568 38.80 -32.55 29.91
CA ASN A 568 38.42 -31.15 30.16
C ASN A 568 38.55 -30.30 28.89
N GLU A 569 39.55 -30.55 28.05
CA GLU A 569 39.71 -29.88 26.76
C GLU A 569 38.66 -30.35 25.73
N LYS A 570 38.35 -31.65 25.66
CA LYS A 570 37.24 -32.18 24.86
C LYS A 570 35.93 -31.49 25.25
N ARG A 571 35.60 -31.42 26.55
CA ARG A 571 34.38 -30.73 27.03
C ARG A 571 34.33 -29.24 26.66
N LYS A 572 35.46 -28.53 26.65
CA LYS A 572 35.53 -27.14 26.16
C LYS A 572 35.26 -27.08 24.65
N TYR A 573 35.89 -27.96 23.88
CA TYR A 573 35.67 -28.05 22.43
C TYR A 573 34.21 -28.36 22.09
N ASP A 574 33.59 -29.33 22.75
CA ASP A 574 32.17 -29.67 22.58
C ASP A 574 31.27 -28.48 22.94
N GLY A 575 31.61 -27.72 23.98
CA GLY A 575 30.95 -26.46 24.30
C GLY A 575 31.05 -25.42 23.18
N HIS A 576 32.21 -25.30 22.52
CA HIS A 576 32.40 -24.43 21.36
C HIS A 576 31.64 -24.94 20.12
N VAL A 577 31.59 -26.25 19.89
CA VAL A 577 30.78 -26.86 18.81
C VAL A 577 29.30 -26.56 19.02
N ASN A 578 28.77 -26.76 20.23
CA ASN A 578 27.38 -26.42 20.56
C ASN A 578 27.11 -24.91 20.40
N SER A 579 28.03 -24.06 20.83
CA SER A 579 27.92 -22.60 20.66
C SER A 579 27.90 -22.20 19.17
N ASN A 580 28.73 -22.84 18.35
CA ASN A 580 28.77 -22.62 16.90
C ASN A 580 27.51 -23.15 16.20
N GLN A 581 26.95 -24.27 16.65
CA GLN A 581 25.69 -24.82 16.16
C GLN A 581 24.52 -23.86 16.46
N GLU A 582 24.44 -23.31 17.68
CA GLU A 582 23.46 -22.27 18.00
C GLU A 582 23.62 -21.00 17.13
N LEU A 583 24.86 -20.59 16.85
CA LEU A 583 25.14 -19.45 15.97
C LEU A 583 24.72 -19.74 14.53
N LEU A 584 24.95 -20.95 14.01
CA LEU A 584 24.45 -21.42 12.71
C LEU A 584 22.92 -21.40 12.64
N GLU A 585 22.22 -21.84 13.68
CA GLU A 585 20.76 -21.76 13.74
C GLU A 585 20.25 -20.32 13.80
N LYS A 586 20.91 -19.44 14.56
CA LYS A 586 20.60 -18.00 14.60
C LYS A 586 20.81 -17.34 13.24
N LEU A 587 21.91 -17.68 12.54
CA LEU A 587 22.18 -17.22 11.17
C LEU A 587 21.15 -17.75 10.16
N SER A 588 20.72 -19.01 10.28
CA SER A 588 19.66 -19.59 9.44
C SER A 588 18.32 -18.87 9.63
N LYS A 589 17.95 -18.53 10.87
CA LYS A 589 16.73 -17.76 11.18
C LYS A 589 16.80 -16.35 10.59
N LEU A 590 17.92 -15.64 10.77
CA LEU A 590 18.14 -14.32 10.19
C LEU A 590 18.14 -14.34 8.64
N GLN A 591 18.66 -15.40 8.02
CA GLN A 591 18.60 -15.57 6.56
C GLN A 591 17.16 -15.79 6.09
N GLN A 592 16.35 -16.58 6.80
CA GLN A 592 14.93 -16.78 6.51
C GLN A 592 14.12 -15.48 6.69
N GLU A 593 14.39 -14.70 7.74
CA GLU A 593 13.76 -13.38 7.96
C GLU A 593 14.11 -12.38 6.84
N LYS A 594 15.37 -12.36 6.40
CA LYS A 594 15.84 -11.56 5.27
C LYS A 594 15.15 -11.96 3.95
N GLU A 595 14.95 -13.26 3.72
CA GLU A 595 14.23 -13.76 2.55
C GLU A 595 12.74 -13.38 2.60
N ALA A 596 12.09 -13.51 3.76
CA ALA A 596 10.71 -13.06 3.95
C ALA A 596 10.55 -11.54 3.74
N LEU A 597 11.47 -10.72 4.27
CA LEU A 597 11.49 -9.27 4.03
C LEU A 597 11.74 -8.92 2.54
N HIS A 598 12.56 -9.71 1.84
CA HIS A 598 12.77 -9.55 0.41
C HIS A 598 11.49 -9.87 -0.39
N GLU A 599 10.77 -10.94 -0.02
CA GLU A 599 9.47 -11.24 -0.62
C GLU A 599 8.46 -10.11 -0.40
N GLU A 600 8.34 -9.56 0.82
CA GLU A 600 7.45 -8.44 1.10
C GLU A 600 7.84 -7.18 0.31
N TYR A 601 9.14 -6.87 0.20
CA TYR A 601 9.61 -5.79 -0.67
C TYR A 601 9.22 -6.01 -2.13
N VAL A 602 9.35 -7.24 -2.64
CA VAL A 602 8.93 -7.61 -4.01
C VAL A 602 7.41 -7.52 -4.19
N ARG A 603 6.61 -7.88 -3.17
CA ARG A 603 5.14 -7.73 -3.17
C ARG A 603 4.75 -6.25 -3.20
N LEU A 604 5.36 -5.42 -2.35
CA LEU A 604 5.16 -3.96 -2.34
C LEU A 604 5.56 -3.31 -3.67
N LEU A 605 6.67 -3.72 -4.28
CA LEU A 605 7.10 -3.23 -5.59
C LEU A 605 6.10 -3.63 -6.70
N LYS A 606 5.56 -4.85 -6.67
CA LYS A 606 4.49 -5.29 -7.58
C LYS A 606 3.22 -4.45 -7.39
N LEU A 607 2.82 -4.18 -6.14
CA LEU A 607 1.66 -3.35 -5.82
C LEU A 607 1.84 -1.90 -6.31
N LEU A 608 3.02 -1.30 -6.08
CA LEU A 608 3.38 0.02 -6.60
C LEU A 608 3.30 0.06 -8.14
N ASN A 609 3.83 -0.96 -8.82
CA ASN A 609 3.75 -1.08 -10.28
C ASN A 609 2.31 -1.24 -10.81
N VAL A 610 1.39 -1.81 -10.03
CA VAL A 610 -0.05 -1.81 -10.35
C VAL A 610 -0.65 -0.42 -10.12
N HIS A 611 -0.34 0.24 -9.01
CA HIS A 611 -0.84 1.59 -8.71
C HIS A 611 -0.40 2.61 -9.77
N VAL A 612 0.89 2.63 -10.15
CA VAL A 612 1.44 3.51 -11.19
C VAL A 612 0.77 3.26 -12.55
N ARG A 613 0.54 1.99 -12.93
CA ARG A 613 -0.20 1.67 -14.17
C ARG A 613 -1.65 2.17 -14.11
N ASN A 614 -2.35 1.95 -13.01
CA ASN A 614 -3.73 2.42 -12.82
C ASN A 614 -3.83 3.96 -12.82
N TYR A 615 -2.85 4.66 -12.25
CA TYR A 615 -2.75 6.12 -12.31
C TYR A 615 -2.52 6.60 -13.75
N ASN A 616 -1.54 6.02 -14.45
CA ASN A 616 -1.22 6.37 -15.83
C ASN A 616 -2.39 6.12 -16.78
N GLU A 617 -3.12 5.01 -16.60
CA GLU A 617 -4.33 4.69 -17.36
C GLU A 617 -5.45 5.72 -17.09
N LYS A 618 -5.76 6.03 -15.82
CA LYS A 618 -6.73 7.09 -15.46
C LYS A 618 -6.34 8.45 -16.05
N HIS A 619 -5.04 8.80 -16.01
CA HIS A 619 -4.50 10.01 -16.62
C HIS A 619 -4.66 10.01 -18.15
N HIS A 620 -4.36 8.89 -18.82
CA HIS A 620 -4.54 8.74 -20.26
C HIS A 620 -6.01 8.87 -20.68
N GLN A 621 -6.93 8.24 -19.94
CA GLN A 621 -8.37 8.40 -20.15
C GLN A 621 -8.83 9.85 -19.97
N HIS A 622 -8.30 10.59 -18.98
CA HIS A 622 -8.58 12.01 -18.81
C HIS A 622 -8.01 12.85 -19.97
N LYS A 623 -6.80 12.55 -20.45
CA LYS A 623 -6.20 13.17 -21.64
C LYS A 623 -7.07 12.98 -22.89
N ILE A 624 -7.57 11.76 -23.13
CA ILE A 624 -8.50 11.47 -24.25
C ILE A 624 -9.83 12.23 -24.07
N LYS A 625 -10.43 12.24 -22.88
CA LYS A 625 -11.66 12.99 -22.60
C LYS A 625 -11.48 14.49 -22.87
N LEU A 626 -10.35 15.06 -22.43
CA LEU A 626 -10.01 16.46 -22.66
C LEU A 626 -9.78 16.75 -24.15
N GLN A 627 -9.09 15.87 -24.89
CA GLN A 627 -8.94 15.99 -26.35
C GLN A 627 -10.29 15.96 -27.08
N LYS A 628 -11.23 15.08 -26.68
CA LYS A 628 -12.59 15.04 -27.24
C LYS A 628 -13.40 16.31 -26.95
N VAL A 629 -13.22 16.91 -25.76
CA VAL A 629 -13.84 18.21 -25.43
C VAL A 629 -13.19 19.34 -26.23
N LYS A 630 -11.85 19.39 -26.31
CA LYS A 630 -11.12 20.37 -27.12
C LYS A 630 -11.56 20.32 -28.58
N TYR A 631 -11.61 19.14 -29.20
CA TYR A 631 -12.05 18.98 -30.58
C TYR A 631 -13.46 19.52 -30.81
N ARG A 632 -14.43 19.20 -29.93
CA ARG A 632 -15.79 19.75 -30.05
C ARG A 632 -15.84 21.27 -29.88
N LEU A 633 -15.07 21.83 -28.95
CA LEU A 633 -14.99 23.29 -28.76
C LEU A 633 -14.33 23.98 -29.95
N THR A 634 -13.26 23.42 -30.51
CA THR A 634 -12.61 23.94 -31.72
C THR A 634 -13.57 23.92 -32.91
N ASN A 635 -14.26 22.81 -33.17
CA ASN A 635 -15.26 22.75 -34.25
C ASN A 635 -16.42 23.74 -34.06
N GLU A 636 -16.90 23.93 -32.82
CA GLU A 636 -17.96 24.90 -32.49
C GLU A 636 -17.47 26.34 -32.70
N VAL A 637 -16.22 26.65 -32.35
CA VAL A 637 -15.59 27.96 -32.63
C VAL A 637 -15.44 28.16 -34.14
N GLU A 638 -14.90 27.21 -34.89
CA GLU A 638 -14.80 27.30 -36.36
C GLU A 638 -16.15 27.51 -37.06
N LEU A 639 -17.23 26.90 -36.54
CA LEU A 639 -18.59 27.10 -37.03
C LEU A 639 -19.13 28.50 -36.70
N ARG A 640 -18.77 29.06 -35.54
CA ARG A 640 -19.12 30.43 -35.15
C ARG A 640 -18.34 31.45 -35.97
N ASP A 641 -17.04 31.26 -36.14
CA ASP A 641 -16.17 32.14 -36.93
C ASP A 641 -16.67 32.20 -38.39
N LYS A 642 -17.00 31.05 -39.00
CA LYS A 642 -17.63 31.00 -40.33
C LYS A 642 -18.94 31.80 -40.41
N ARG A 643 -19.74 31.83 -39.35
CA ARG A 643 -20.99 32.62 -39.28
C ARG A 643 -20.73 34.10 -38.99
N ILE A 644 -19.72 34.42 -38.19
CA ILE A 644 -19.29 35.80 -37.93
C ILE A 644 -18.83 36.43 -39.24
N ASN A 645 -17.95 35.75 -39.99
CA ASN A 645 -17.49 36.21 -41.30
C ASN A 645 -18.66 36.45 -42.27
N GLN A 646 -19.67 35.56 -42.30
CA GLN A 646 -20.90 35.76 -43.10
C GLN A 646 -21.66 37.04 -42.69
N PHE A 647 -21.79 37.31 -41.39
CA PHE A 647 -22.42 38.55 -40.91
C PHE A 647 -21.55 39.78 -41.17
N GLU A 648 -20.22 39.68 -41.12
CA GLU A 648 -19.30 40.77 -41.48
C GLU A 648 -19.41 41.12 -42.97
N ASP A 649 -19.49 40.12 -43.86
CA ASP A 649 -19.76 40.31 -45.29
C ASP A 649 -21.12 40.99 -45.53
N GLU A 650 -22.19 40.51 -44.87
CA GLU A 650 -23.53 41.12 -44.94
C GLU A 650 -23.54 42.57 -44.43
N ILE A 651 -22.86 42.85 -43.32
CA ILE A 651 -22.70 44.19 -42.75
C ILE A 651 -21.94 45.09 -43.72
N GLY A 652 -20.86 44.62 -44.35
CA GLY A 652 -20.12 45.39 -45.36
C GLY A 652 -20.99 45.74 -46.58
N ILE A 653 -21.80 44.81 -47.07
CA ILE A 653 -22.76 45.05 -48.15
C ILE A 653 -23.82 46.09 -47.74
N LEU A 654 -24.31 46.05 -46.50
CA LEU A 654 -25.27 47.02 -45.97
C LEU A 654 -24.66 48.40 -45.76
N GLN A 655 -23.43 48.48 -45.24
CA GLN A 655 -22.68 49.75 -45.09
C GLN A 655 -22.53 50.47 -46.42
N HIS A 656 -22.05 49.78 -47.46
CA HIS A 656 -21.93 50.33 -48.81
C HIS A 656 -23.28 50.75 -49.43
N LYS A 657 -24.40 50.11 -49.07
CA LYS A 657 -25.75 50.59 -49.46
C LYS A 657 -26.12 51.88 -48.73
N ILE A 658 -25.87 51.96 -47.42
CA ILE A 658 -26.11 53.16 -46.60
C ILE A 658 -25.26 54.34 -47.08
N GLU A 659 -24.01 54.10 -47.49
CA GLU A 659 -23.13 55.13 -48.07
C GLU A 659 -23.69 55.67 -49.39
N LYS A 660 -24.20 54.79 -50.27
CA LYS A 660 -24.88 55.22 -51.51
C LYS A 660 -26.17 55.99 -51.23
N GLU A 661 -26.96 55.56 -50.25
CA GLU A 661 -28.17 56.27 -49.84
C GLU A 661 -27.85 57.66 -49.27
N LYS A 662 -26.80 57.79 -48.44
CA LYS A 662 -26.28 59.08 -47.97
C LYS A 662 -25.85 59.98 -49.13
N ALA A 663 -25.06 59.47 -50.08
CA ALA A 663 -24.64 60.24 -51.24
C ALA A 663 -25.82 60.77 -52.08
N ILE A 664 -26.88 59.97 -52.25
CA ILE A 664 -28.12 60.38 -52.91
C ILE A 664 -28.86 61.44 -52.07
N GLN A 665 -28.93 61.26 -50.75
CA GLN A 665 -29.57 62.20 -49.83
C GLN A 665 -28.84 63.55 -49.80
N ASP A 666 -27.51 63.56 -49.83
CA ASP A 666 -26.68 64.76 -49.91
C ASP A 666 -26.91 65.48 -51.26
N GLN A 667 -26.99 64.74 -52.37
CA GLN A 667 -27.34 65.29 -53.69
C GLN A 667 -28.75 65.93 -53.71
N ILE A 668 -29.76 65.26 -53.15
CA ILE A 668 -31.13 65.79 -53.02
C ILE A 668 -31.15 67.05 -52.14
N THR A 669 -30.36 67.07 -51.06
CA THR A 669 -30.26 68.23 -50.16
C THR A 669 -29.65 69.43 -50.89
N ALA A 670 -28.53 69.25 -51.61
CA ALA A 670 -27.91 70.30 -52.41
C ALA A 670 -28.81 70.83 -53.54
N GLN A 671 -29.59 69.95 -54.20
CA GLN A 671 -30.61 70.37 -55.17
C GLN A 671 -31.74 71.17 -54.52
N ASN A 672 -32.25 70.74 -53.36
CA ASN A 672 -33.29 71.47 -52.63
C ASN A 672 -32.79 72.86 -52.19
N ASP A 673 -31.56 72.98 -51.69
CA ASP A 673 -30.98 74.27 -51.30
C ASP A 673 -30.83 75.20 -52.51
N THR A 674 -30.44 74.66 -53.67
CA THR A 674 -30.37 75.42 -54.94
C THR A 674 -31.75 75.92 -55.35
N LEU A 675 -32.79 75.07 -55.34
CA LEU A 675 -34.17 75.45 -55.65
C LEU A 675 -34.75 76.45 -54.64
N ILE A 676 -34.38 76.35 -53.36
CA ILE A 676 -34.76 77.33 -52.32
C ILE A 676 -34.11 78.68 -52.60
N LEU A 677 -32.83 78.72 -53.00
CA LEU A 677 -32.14 79.94 -53.39
C LEU A 677 -32.75 80.58 -54.64
N GLU A 678 -33.09 79.79 -55.66
CA GLU A 678 -33.80 80.27 -56.85
C GLU A 678 -35.19 80.82 -56.51
N LYS A 679 -35.97 80.10 -55.71
CA LYS A 679 -37.28 80.56 -55.21
C LYS A 679 -37.16 81.88 -54.45
N ARG A 680 -36.14 82.04 -53.60
CA ARG A 680 -35.86 83.31 -52.89
C ARG A 680 -35.56 84.45 -53.88
N LYS A 681 -34.68 84.23 -54.86
CA LYS A 681 -34.37 85.22 -55.92
C LYS A 681 -35.61 85.62 -56.72
N LEU A 682 -36.45 84.66 -57.12
CA LEU A 682 -37.70 84.93 -57.86
C LEU A 682 -38.72 85.71 -57.01
N LEU A 683 -38.87 85.36 -55.72
CA LEU A 683 -39.72 86.12 -54.80
C LEU A 683 -39.23 87.55 -54.61
N GLU A 684 -37.91 87.76 -54.51
CA GLU A 684 -37.32 89.10 -54.39
C GLU A 684 -37.54 89.94 -55.67
N GLN A 685 -37.42 89.32 -56.85
CA GLN A 685 -37.81 89.97 -58.12
C GLN A 685 -39.29 90.35 -58.16
N VAL A 686 -40.19 89.48 -57.69
CA VAL A 686 -41.64 89.78 -57.62
C VAL A 686 -41.91 90.95 -56.67
N ILE A 687 -41.30 90.98 -55.48
CA ILE A 687 -41.44 92.08 -54.52
C ILE A 687 -40.96 93.41 -55.12
N GLU A 688 -39.86 93.41 -55.89
CA GLU A 688 -39.39 94.63 -56.54
C GLU A 688 -40.32 95.09 -57.69
N GLN A 689 -40.89 94.15 -58.46
CA GLN A 689 -41.95 94.48 -59.43
C GLN A 689 -43.20 95.03 -58.75
N GLU A 690 -43.64 94.49 -57.61
CA GLU A 690 -44.76 95.01 -56.83
C GLU A 690 -44.50 96.43 -56.31
N ARG A 691 -43.27 96.72 -55.83
CA ARG A 691 -42.84 98.08 -55.44
C ARG A 691 -42.89 99.04 -56.63
N LEU A 692 -42.42 98.64 -57.80
CA LEU A 692 -42.51 99.44 -59.03
C LEU A 692 -43.96 99.69 -59.45
N ILE A 693 -44.83 98.67 -59.39
CA ILE A 693 -46.26 98.79 -59.65
C ILE A 693 -46.91 99.76 -58.66
N HIS A 694 -46.59 99.68 -57.36
CA HIS A 694 -47.12 100.58 -56.35
C HIS A 694 -46.65 102.03 -56.57
N ARG A 695 -45.38 102.23 -56.91
CA ARG A 695 -44.81 103.55 -57.24
C ARG A 695 -45.49 104.15 -58.48
N ASN A 696 -45.67 103.34 -59.52
CA ASN A 696 -46.40 103.74 -60.73
C ASN A 696 -47.86 104.08 -60.44
N LYS A 697 -48.56 103.29 -59.59
CA LYS A 697 -49.93 103.57 -59.15
C LYS A 697 -50.02 104.92 -58.43
N TRP A 698 -49.09 105.21 -57.52
CA TRP A 698 -49.02 106.51 -56.84
C TRP A 698 -48.78 107.67 -57.81
N THR A 699 -47.85 107.51 -58.77
CA THR A 699 -47.62 108.50 -59.83
C THR A 699 -48.87 108.71 -60.70
N ILE A 700 -49.60 107.64 -61.06
CA ILE A 700 -50.85 107.72 -61.82
C ILE A 700 -51.93 108.47 -61.01
N SER A 701 -52.13 108.16 -59.73
CA SER A 701 -53.09 108.88 -58.87
C SER A 701 -52.73 110.36 -58.69
N SER A 702 -51.44 110.69 -58.61
CA SER A 702 -50.96 112.08 -58.62
C SER A 702 -51.27 112.80 -59.94
N ILE A 703 -50.99 112.16 -61.08
CA ILE A 703 -51.32 112.69 -62.42
C ILE A 703 -52.84 112.87 -62.58
N GLN A 704 -53.64 111.88 -62.19
CA GLN A 704 -55.10 111.96 -62.20
C GLN A 704 -55.61 113.13 -61.36
N SER A 705 -55.06 113.35 -60.17
CA SER A 705 -55.42 114.49 -59.31
C SER A 705 -55.10 115.83 -59.96
N ARG A 706 -53.96 115.94 -60.66
CA ARG A 706 -53.59 117.14 -61.43
C ARG A 706 -54.49 117.33 -62.66
N VAL A 707 -54.86 116.27 -63.37
CA VAL A 707 -55.82 116.33 -64.48
C VAL A 707 -57.18 116.82 -64.00
N LEU A 708 -57.71 116.28 -62.89
CA LEU A 708 -58.97 116.74 -62.28
C LEU A 708 -58.93 118.22 -61.86
N TYR A 709 -57.76 118.74 -61.46
CA TYR A 709 -57.59 120.17 -61.20
C TYR A 709 -57.64 121.00 -62.50
N MET A 710 -56.86 120.61 -63.51
CA MET A 710 -56.87 121.27 -64.83
C MET A 710 -58.24 121.21 -65.50
N ASP A 711 -59.01 120.14 -65.32
CA ASP A 711 -60.38 120.03 -65.85
C ASP A 711 -61.36 120.99 -65.14
N LYS A 712 -61.18 121.25 -63.85
CA LYS A 712 -61.93 122.29 -63.12
C LYS A 712 -61.56 123.68 -63.60
N GLU A 713 -60.26 123.96 -63.76
CA GLU A 713 -59.77 125.23 -64.31
C GLU A 713 -60.27 125.47 -65.73
N ASN A 714 -60.21 124.45 -66.61
CA ASN A 714 -60.77 124.51 -67.97
C ASN A 714 -62.27 124.77 -67.99
N LYS A 715 -63.05 124.17 -67.08
CA LYS A 715 -64.48 124.47 -66.92
C LYS A 715 -64.70 125.92 -66.51
N GLN A 716 -63.96 126.42 -65.52
CA GLN A 716 -64.05 127.80 -65.06
C GLN A 716 -63.64 128.81 -66.16
N LEU A 717 -62.61 128.50 -66.95
CA LEU A 717 -62.23 129.29 -68.12
C LEU A 717 -63.31 129.28 -69.20
N HIS A 718 -64.00 128.15 -69.40
CA HIS A 718 -65.12 128.05 -70.34
C HIS A 718 -66.35 128.84 -69.87
N GLU A 719 -66.69 128.77 -68.58
CA GLU A 719 -67.75 129.57 -67.95
C GLU A 719 -67.45 131.08 -68.04
N ASN A 720 -66.21 131.48 -67.74
CA ASN A 720 -65.75 132.87 -67.92
C ASN A 720 -65.83 133.32 -69.39
N SER A 721 -65.45 132.45 -70.35
CA SER A 721 -65.57 132.72 -71.78
C SER A 721 -67.04 132.88 -72.22
N LEU A 722 -67.95 132.08 -71.67
CA LEU A 722 -69.38 132.20 -71.91
C LEU A 722 -69.93 133.52 -71.35
N HIS A 723 -69.56 133.89 -70.12
CA HIS A 723 -69.95 135.16 -69.51
C HIS A 723 -69.44 136.38 -70.29
N LEU A 724 -68.17 136.36 -70.72
CA LEU A 724 -67.60 137.39 -71.61
C LEU A 724 -68.35 137.46 -72.96
N THR A 725 -68.72 136.31 -73.53
CA THR A 725 -69.51 136.25 -74.77
C THR A 725 -70.91 136.84 -74.57
N GLN A 726 -71.55 136.60 -73.43
CA GLN A 726 -72.83 137.21 -73.06
C GLN A 726 -72.72 138.73 -72.88
N GLN A 727 -71.63 139.22 -72.27
CA GLN A 727 -71.34 140.66 -72.15
C GLN A 727 -71.11 141.31 -73.53
N ILE A 728 -70.32 140.68 -74.40
CA ILE A 728 -70.14 141.13 -75.79
C ILE A 728 -71.49 141.17 -76.52
N GLY A 729 -72.32 140.14 -76.40
CA GLY A 729 -73.68 140.11 -76.98
C GLY A 729 -74.67 141.10 -76.36
N PHE A 730 -74.39 141.66 -75.18
CA PHE A 730 -75.13 142.77 -74.59
C PHE A 730 -74.63 144.12 -75.13
N LEU A 731 -73.31 144.31 -75.21
CA LEU A 731 -72.69 145.50 -75.82
C LEU A 731 -73.05 145.63 -77.31
N GLU A 732 -73.08 144.52 -78.06
CA GLU A 732 -73.57 144.50 -79.45
C GLU A 732 -75.04 144.94 -79.55
N ARG A 733 -75.90 144.55 -78.61
CA ARG A 733 -77.29 144.99 -78.58
C ARG A 733 -77.41 146.49 -78.30
N ILE A 734 -76.59 147.03 -77.39
CA ILE A 734 -76.49 148.47 -77.14
C ILE A 734 -76.02 149.21 -78.40
N ILE A 735 -74.97 148.73 -79.05
CA ILE A 735 -74.44 149.32 -80.30
C ILE A 735 -75.54 149.32 -81.39
N ARG A 736 -76.25 148.20 -81.57
CA ARG A 736 -77.40 148.12 -82.51
C ARG A 736 -78.53 149.07 -82.13
N SER A 737 -78.87 149.23 -80.85
CA SER A 737 -79.95 150.16 -80.42
C SER A 737 -79.59 151.63 -80.61
N ILE A 738 -78.32 151.99 -80.42
CA ILE A 738 -77.79 153.33 -80.73
C ILE A 738 -77.85 153.58 -82.24
N HIS A 739 -77.53 152.56 -83.05
CA HIS A 739 -77.52 152.66 -84.51
C HIS A 739 -78.91 152.94 -85.13
N ILE A 740 -79.99 152.50 -84.48
CA ILE A 740 -81.37 152.70 -84.98
C ILE A 740 -81.87 154.14 -84.78
N HIS A 741 -81.33 154.90 -83.82
CA HIS A 741 -81.83 156.24 -83.45
C HIS A 741 -81.21 157.42 -84.23
N ARG A 742 -80.31 157.18 -85.19
CA ARG A 742 -79.62 158.23 -85.94
C ARG A 742 -79.84 158.04 -87.45
N GLY A 743 -81.00 158.48 -87.93
CA GLY A 743 -81.38 158.36 -89.34
C GLY A 743 -80.65 159.34 -90.26
N GLU A 744 -79.46 158.98 -90.73
CA GLU A 744 -78.76 159.68 -91.82
C GLU A 744 -77.63 158.82 -92.42
N ASN A 745 -77.63 158.72 -93.77
CA ASN A 745 -76.48 158.58 -94.70
C ASN A 745 -75.30 157.59 -94.49
N LEU A 746 -74.66 157.32 -95.63
CA LEU A 746 -73.35 156.68 -95.88
C LEU A 746 -73.27 155.15 -95.96
N LYS A 747 -72.96 154.73 -97.19
CA LYS A 747 -72.36 153.49 -97.68
C LYS A 747 -71.52 152.70 -96.66
N GLU A 748 -71.85 151.41 -96.58
CA GLU A 748 -70.97 150.26 -96.29
C GLU A 748 -69.65 150.55 -95.54
N PHE A 749 -69.66 150.36 -94.22
CA PHE A 749 -68.44 150.02 -93.49
C PHE A 749 -68.03 148.57 -93.78
N PRO A 750 -66.82 148.29 -94.29
CA PRO A 750 -66.39 146.92 -94.56
C PRO A 750 -66.06 146.20 -93.26
N VAL A 751 -66.79 145.11 -92.98
CA VAL A 751 -66.50 144.21 -91.85
C VAL A 751 -65.08 143.60 -92.02
N PRO A 752 -64.16 143.76 -91.05
CA PRO A 752 -62.79 143.28 -91.20
C PRO A 752 -62.66 141.75 -91.35
N LYS A 753 -61.75 141.32 -92.22
CA LYS A 753 -61.55 139.94 -92.71
C LYS A 753 -61.11 138.87 -91.68
N TRP A 754 -61.22 139.12 -90.37
CA TRP A 754 -60.85 138.13 -89.33
C TRP A 754 -62.04 137.32 -88.78
N TRP A 755 -63.28 137.77 -88.96
CA TRP A 755 -64.46 137.05 -88.45
C TRP A 755 -64.79 135.73 -89.17
N CYS A 756 -64.16 135.45 -90.33
CA CYS A 756 -64.31 134.21 -91.10
C CYS A 756 -63.05 133.31 -91.04
N ARG A 757 -62.52 133.05 -89.84
CA ARG A 757 -61.56 131.96 -89.60
C ARG A 757 -62.02 131.01 -88.50
N GLY A 758 -63.01 130.17 -88.84
CA GLY A 758 -63.18 128.86 -88.22
C GLY A 758 -62.01 127.93 -88.57
N LYS A 759 -60.80 128.24 -88.08
CA LYS A 759 -59.62 127.38 -88.18
C LYS A 759 -59.51 126.50 -86.94
N LEU A 760 -60.35 125.46 -86.86
CA LEU A 760 -59.84 124.20 -86.34
C LEU A 760 -58.90 123.64 -87.41
N ALA A 761 -57.64 124.08 -87.35
CA ALA A 761 -56.59 123.38 -88.05
C ALA A 761 -56.53 121.97 -87.44
N SER A 762 -57.01 120.96 -88.18
CA SER A 762 -56.65 119.58 -87.89
C SER A 762 -55.14 119.52 -87.76
N LEU A 763 -54.65 119.12 -86.59
CA LEU A 763 -53.24 119.03 -86.28
C LEU A 763 -52.57 118.12 -87.32
N ARG A 764 -51.87 118.72 -88.28
CA ARG A 764 -50.93 118.00 -89.14
C ARG A 764 -49.98 117.26 -88.17
N PRO A 765 -49.74 115.94 -88.35
CA PRO A 765 -48.97 115.18 -87.38
C PRO A 765 -47.55 115.73 -87.30
N ILE A 766 -47.26 116.48 -86.24
CA ILE A 766 -45.89 116.82 -85.89
C ILE A 766 -45.26 115.52 -85.41
N LYS A 767 -44.45 114.92 -86.29
CA LYS A 767 -43.42 113.96 -85.91
C LYS A 767 -42.59 114.61 -84.80
N ARG A 768 -42.93 114.32 -83.54
CA ARG A 768 -41.98 114.50 -82.45
C ARG A 768 -40.97 113.39 -82.59
N GLU A 769 -39.79 113.78 -83.05
CA GLU A 769 -38.58 112.98 -82.91
C GLU A 769 -38.44 112.56 -81.45
N LYS A 770 -38.81 111.32 -81.14
CA LYS A 770 -38.33 110.69 -79.92
C LYS A 770 -36.86 110.35 -80.17
N LYS A 771 -35.99 111.30 -79.86
CA LYS A 771 -34.65 110.97 -79.34
C LYS A 771 -34.86 110.19 -78.05
N ILE A 772 -35.03 108.87 -78.18
CA ILE A 772 -34.74 107.95 -77.10
C ILE A 772 -33.22 107.92 -77.04
N TYR A 773 -32.66 108.28 -75.89
CA TYR A 773 -31.24 108.05 -75.64
C TYR A 773 -30.99 106.54 -75.72
N SER A 774 -30.14 106.12 -76.64
CA SER A 774 -29.45 104.85 -76.49
C SER A 774 -28.58 104.95 -75.25
N THR A 775 -29.00 104.32 -74.16
CA THR A 775 -28.07 103.90 -73.11
C THR A 775 -27.78 102.44 -73.36
N GLU A 776 -26.55 102.16 -73.77
CA GLU A 776 -26.04 100.80 -73.93
C GLU A 776 -26.13 100.09 -72.58
N VAL A 777 -26.86 98.96 -72.54
CA VAL A 777 -26.62 97.95 -71.51
C VAL A 777 -25.66 96.96 -72.11
N ILE A 778 -24.43 97.01 -71.60
CA ILE A 778 -23.29 96.22 -72.06
C ILE A 778 -23.63 94.73 -71.99
N THR A 779 -23.54 94.04 -73.13
CA THR A 779 -23.47 92.58 -73.17
C THR A 779 -22.09 92.13 -72.70
N SER A 780 -21.92 91.90 -71.40
CA SER A 780 -20.77 91.16 -70.89
C SER A 780 -20.96 89.68 -71.17
N ASN A 781 -20.57 89.26 -72.38
CA ASN A 781 -20.16 87.89 -72.62
C ASN A 781 -18.90 87.63 -71.78
N ASN A 782 -18.97 86.72 -70.81
CA ASN A 782 -17.80 85.95 -70.38
C ASN A 782 -18.10 84.48 -70.68
N ALA A 783 -17.55 84.00 -71.80
CA ALA A 783 -17.30 82.59 -71.98
C ALA A 783 -15.87 82.33 -71.52
N GLU A 784 -15.71 81.59 -70.42
CA GLU A 784 -14.43 80.98 -70.07
C GLU A 784 -14.58 79.46 -70.18
N LEU A 785 -14.11 78.96 -71.33
CA LEU A 785 -13.61 77.60 -71.46
C LEU A 785 -12.29 77.51 -70.69
N GLN A 786 -12.19 76.56 -69.75
CA GLN A 786 -10.94 75.85 -69.52
C GLN A 786 -11.23 74.35 -69.30
N HIS A 787 -10.81 73.56 -70.29
CA HIS A 787 -10.35 72.20 -70.08
C HIS A 787 -8.91 72.27 -69.56
N GLU A 788 -8.61 71.57 -68.47
CA GLU A 788 -7.39 70.75 -68.27
C GLU A 788 -7.87 69.59 -67.36
N ASP A 789 -7.93 68.34 -67.79
CA ASP A 789 -6.89 67.39 -68.21
C ASP A 789 -6.28 66.55 -67.06
N GLU A 790 -6.35 65.24 -67.31
CA GLU A 790 -5.46 64.16 -66.88
C GLU A 790 -4.92 64.11 -65.43
N SER A 791 -5.44 63.12 -64.67
CA SER A 791 -4.54 62.24 -63.94
C SER A 791 -5.09 60.82 -63.82
N ILE A 792 -4.45 59.89 -64.54
CA ILE A 792 -4.57 58.44 -64.40
C ILE A 792 -3.54 58.01 -63.33
N PRO A 793 -3.90 57.17 -62.35
CA PRO A 793 -3.35 55.80 -62.33
C PRO A 793 -4.47 54.74 -62.34
N GLU A 794 -4.46 53.86 -63.34
CA GLU A 794 -3.84 52.53 -63.28
C GLU A 794 -4.72 51.47 -62.60
N VAL A 795 -5.45 50.77 -63.47
CA VAL A 795 -5.85 49.38 -63.23
C VAL A 795 -4.59 48.54 -63.02
N ILE A 796 -4.32 48.12 -61.79
CA ILE A 796 -3.40 47.01 -61.53
C ILE A 796 -4.17 45.70 -61.56
N GLU A 797 -3.66 44.76 -62.33
CA GLU A 797 -4.18 43.40 -62.51
C GLU A 797 -4.36 42.65 -61.17
N LYS A 798 -5.39 41.78 -61.08
CA LYS A 798 -5.14 40.33 -61.30
C LYS A 798 -6.39 39.45 -61.45
N TRP A 799 -6.41 38.72 -62.58
CA TRP A 799 -6.73 37.29 -62.77
C TRP A 799 -7.72 36.63 -61.79
N LYS A 800 -8.92 36.20 -62.20
CA LYS A 800 -9.28 34.98 -62.99
C LYS A 800 -8.82 33.62 -62.42
N HIS A 801 -9.82 32.76 -62.19
CA HIS A 801 -9.95 31.30 -62.35
C HIS A 801 -10.74 30.72 -61.15
N SER A 802 -11.85 29.97 -61.27
CA SER A 802 -12.28 28.90 -62.19
C SER A 802 -11.54 27.57 -62.06
N GLU A 803 -12.29 26.58 -61.57
CA GLU A 803 -12.22 25.13 -61.82
C GLU A 803 -11.23 24.21 -61.07
N GLN A 804 -11.75 22.98 -60.88
CA GLN A 804 -11.12 21.71 -60.48
C GLN A 804 -10.59 21.60 -59.03
N MET A 805 -11.02 20.62 -58.21
CA MET A 805 -11.06 19.14 -58.33
C MET A 805 -9.72 18.45 -58.03
N VAL A 806 -9.83 17.29 -57.37
CA VAL A 806 -8.79 16.26 -57.10
C VAL A 806 -7.90 16.48 -55.86
N GLY A 807 -8.24 15.76 -54.78
CA GLY A 807 -7.39 14.73 -54.15
C GLY A 807 -6.11 15.14 -53.40
N GLU A 808 -6.17 15.04 -52.07
CA GLU A 808 -5.55 13.94 -51.29
C GLU A 808 -6.39 13.64 -50.03
#